data_AF-A0A936KJF3-F1
#
_entry.id   AF-A0A936KJF3-F1
#
_cell.length_a   1.000
_cell.length_b   1.000
_cell.length_c   1.000
_cell.angle_alpha   90.00
_cell.angle_beta   90.00
_cell.angle_gamma   90.00
#
_symmetry.space_group_name_H-M   'P 1'
#
loop_
_entity.id
_entity.type
_entity.pdbx_description
1 polymer ?
#
loop_
_entity_poly.entity_id
_entity_poly.type
_entity_poly.pdbx_seq_one_letter_code
_entity_poly.pdbx_strand_id
1 'polypeptide(L)'
;MTLLVNFTRKFRLLSQLLTFILLISSLQVFAEGSKDINKKPGKRLFLYAYDPLFAQQLKVYAKQGEFINVGASHVGLKGGFIKVYAPSGALVATFDDANGPGIINNNVEEDGGPTGGGTLMGTGYKPGVVPATEEGVYSVHISYPDFVYSLDFKAFNNLDVGQPWTRAADQPATIRRVVLAWDITISQNAAGNETGSTLLKGRVFSQDLNCIINNNGNNASPSFYIQTKDGVLYQIDFTNVDPWGFPLVSNNVGLTNDKRQPLYKSLANANYKRTANLSEMVAGGNYLYEPQARDTMEFINNKIFINPPSDDLPTTALVTDIFRNDTYSTWLKNAEPEGIANFSKLELHSLNSNCDINTIEIEKGGNFVFTSNMSGTGLLSLDLNNDGDFTDPEDVNLVVLINKGDNKIFWDGKLGNGNYVNLSSKFDFNYKFSLRSGEIHVMMNDIENNPGGTLITRLNGPEAPESIIYYDHSSIGGGVSGGGTAGNPQSTNMPYTYMGNFGNDKMLDYWAYLGSSQKILDKLTITVAKDCSAAPIDTDKDGIPDVVDLDDDNDGVSDVQEFCNLGKKFTCLPNSSDPSADDDLDRIPNYKDAFNGTTNVGSGCIDANNDGICDVILAIYDTDGDNIPDHLDLDSDNDGITDLDEAGHNQPDVDRNGVIDGLPIVFGKNGLYDPIDIDTSSLTAGSKIIPWDTDGDGIPDHDDLDSDNDGIFDLREADYGYEIVDKNNDGRIDISTSLPVDANGLAIIISPTNTNQPIGYPKDFDNDGIPDWHDLDSDNDGINDVAEASLPDDDNDGIIGTGKPKVNGDGVATADAKGNPLGSTNNPTDTDNDGIPDWHDADSDNDGIPDVIEAGFADPDKDGQVGTGKPVVNPFGQPKDNFKSITPDYDKDGIPDFRDIQCNLTLDKPALNNIDAVCPNANIELIAQSNYLGAQFIWLNKNSDTLSKTAINKLVINAKDVKAISPFSVYITYNGCKSNVSDPLEVKIKSLPAGAQMTAVNDTFRVATNRILSNSVVPNDLISNVKWKAALVTAPTKGNLTLNPNGTFSYVPNANYNGNDQFTYKLEFEECPEINSVAVAKLVLSNIALTLIKMALRTMWI
;
A
#
# COMPACT_ATOMS: atom_id res chain seq x y z
N MET A 1 -43.80 -32.63 -72.03
CA MET A 1 -44.60 -32.85 -70.81
C MET A 1 -44.51 -31.69 -69.79
N THR A 2 -43.56 -30.76 -69.97
CA THR A 2 -43.34 -29.60 -69.08
C THR A 2 -44.25 -28.38 -69.37
N LEU A 3 -44.92 -28.33 -70.53
CA LEU A 3 -45.87 -27.25 -70.86
C LEU A 3 -47.31 -27.50 -70.37
N LEU A 4 -47.70 -28.76 -70.09
CA LEU A 4 -49.07 -29.08 -69.66
C LEU A 4 -49.30 -28.86 -68.15
N VAL A 5 -48.23 -28.87 -67.34
CA VAL A 5 -48.28 -28.72 -65.87
C VAL A 5 -48.42 -27.24 -65.45
N ASN A 6 -47.91 -26.31 -66.27
CA ASN A 6 -48.02 -24.88 -65.99
C ASN A 6 -49.41 -24.30 -66.30
N PHE A 7 -50.19 -24.93 -67.19
CA PHE A 7 -51.53 -24.46 -67.55
C PHE A 7 -52.60 -24.88 -66.53
N THR A 8 -52.44 -26.06 -65.89
CA THR A 8 -53.37 -26.57 -64.87
C THR A 8 -53.21 -25.90 -63.51
N ARG A 9 -52.01 -25.41 -63.16
CA ARG A 9 -51.79 -24.65 -61.92
C ARG A 9 -52.40 -23.24 -61.97
N LYS A 10 -52.29 -22.54 -63.11
CA LYS A 10 -52.88 -21.19 -63.27
C LYS A 10 -54.41 -21.18 -63.30
N PHE A 11 -55.05 -22.22 -63.83
CA PHE A 11 -56.52 -22.31 -63.88
C PHE A 11 -57.16 -22.67 -62.53
N ARG A 12 -56.48 -23.46 -61.68
CA ARG A 12 -56.90 -23.73 -60.29
C ARG A 12 -56.80 -22.48 -59.40
N LEU A 13 -55.75 -21.68 -59.57
CA LEU A 13 -55.59 -20.40 -58.87
C LEU A 13 -56.67 -19.38 -59.27
N LEU A 14 -57.03 -19.28 -60.56
CA LEU A 14 -58.09 -18.37 -61.00
C LEU A 14 -59.50 -18.82 -60.55
N SER A 15 -59.77 -20.13 -60.54
CA SER A 15 -61.03 -20.70 -60.05
C SER A 15 -61.16 -20.57 -58.53
N GLN A 16 -60.09 -20.74 -57.76
CA GLN A 16 -60.12 -20.51 -56.31
C GLN A 16 -60.26 -19.02 -55.96
N LEU A 17 -59.64 -18.11 -56.73
CA LEU A 17 -59.83 -16.66 -56.55
C LEU A 17 -61.28 -16.23 -56.84
N LEU A 18 -61.90 -16.76 -57.90
CA LEU A 18 -63.28 -16.40 -58.27
C LEU A 18 -64.33 -16.98 -57.31
N THR A 19 -64.03 -18.11 -56.65
CA THR A 19 -64.92 -18.71 -55.64
C THR A 19 -64.75 -18.04 -54.26
N PHE A 20 -63.58 -17.44 -53.98
CA PHE A 20 -63.33 -16.64 -52.77
C PHE A 20 -63.97 -15.25 -52.84
N ILE A 21 -64.11 -14.67 -54.04
CA ILE A 21 -64.76 -13.36 -54.24
C ILE A 21 -66.30 -13.44 -54.09
N LEU A 22 -66.89 -14.65 -54.13
CA LEU A 22 -68.35 -14.85 -54.10
C LEU A 22 -68.91 -15.48 -52.80
N LEU A 23 -68.07 -15.72 -51.80
CA LEU A 23 -68.50 -16.11 -50.46
C LEU A 23 -68.28 -14.93 -49.50
N ILE A 24 -69.32 -14.10 -49.44
CA ILE A 24 -69.71 -13.31 -48.26
C ILE A 24 -68.67 -12.25 -47.88
N SER A 25 -68.82 -11.08 -48.49
CA SER A 25 -68.53 -9.80 -47.83
C SER A 25 -69.48 -9.64 -46.62
N SER A 26 -69.27 -10.43 -45.56
CA SER A 26 -69.61 -9.96 -44.22
C SER A 26 -68.53 -8.94 -43.92
N LEU A 27 -68.92 -7.66 -43.85
CA LEU A 27 -68.12 -6.65 -43.15
C LEU A 27 -67.77 -7.27 -41.80
N GLN A 28 -66.54 -7.72 -41.66
CA GLN A 28 -66.06 -8.34 -40.44
C GLN A 28 -66.02 -7.19 -39.44
N VAL A 29 -66.96 -7.16 -38.51
CA VAL A 29 -67.01 -6.08 -37.54
C VAL A 29 -65.91 -6.33 -36.53
N PHE A 30 -64.98 -5.38 -36.44
CA PHE A 30 -63.71 -5.47 -35.72
C PHE A 30 -63.87 -4.91 -34.31
N ALA A 31 -63.41 -5.66 -33.30
CA ALA A 31 -63.45 -5.28 -31.89
C ALA A 31 -62.19 -5.86 -31.19
N GLU A 32 -61.74 -5.31 -30.05
CA GLU A 32 -60.65 -5.90 -29.23
C GLU A 32 -61.16 -6.29 -27.84
N GLY A 33 -61.28 -7.59 -27.59
CA GLY A 33 -61.79 -8.06 -26.30
C GLY A 33 -61.86 -9.57 -26.12
N SER A 34 -62.83 -10.01 -25.31
CA SER A 34 -63.01 -11.44 -24.95
C SER A 34 -63.17 -12.36 -26.16
N LYS A 35 -63.76 -11.86 -27.26
CA LYS A 35 -63.89 -12.60 -28.52
C LYS A 35 -62.54 -12.99 -29.11
N ASP A 36 -61.55 -12.10 -29.02
CA ASP A 36 -60.23 -12.31 -29.61
C ASP A 36 -59.38 -13.29 -28.83
N ILE A 37 -59.55 -13.30 -27.51
CA ILE A 37 -58.96 -14.29 -26.61
C ILE A 37 -59.56 -15.67 -26.89
N ASN A 38 -60.87 -15.72 -27.16
CA ASN A 38 -61.66 -16.93 -27.32
C ASN A 38 -61.85 -17.33 -28.80
N LYS A 39 -60.75 -17.43 -29.58
CA LYS A 39 -60.79 -17.79 -31.01
C LYS A 39 -60.64 -19.28 -31.30
N LYS A 40 -59.90 -20.02 -30.47
CA LYS A 40 -59.59 -21.44 -30.68
C LYS A 40 -60.57 -22.34 -29.90
N PRO A 41 -60.79 -23.60 -30.32
CA PRO A 41 -61.66 -24.53 -29.60
C PRO A 41 -61.26 -24.72 -28.13
N GLY A 42 -62.24 -24.86 -27.25
CA GLY A 42 -62.06 -25.01 -25.81
C GLY A 42 -63.13 -24.27 -25.02
N LYS A 43 -62.91 -24.10 -23.72
CA LYS A 43 -63.69 -23.23 -22.84
C LYS A 43 -63.28 -21.77 -23.01
N ARG A 44 -64.26 -20.89 -22.79
CA ARG A 44 -64.06 -19.44 -22.81
C ARG A 44 -63.35 -18.98 -21.53
N LEU A 45 -62.35 -18.13 -21.69
CA LEU A 45 -61.78 -17.36 -20.58
C LEU A 45 -62.70 -16.18 -20.23
N PHE A 46 -63.01 -16.04 -18.95
CA PHE A 46 -63.74 -14.91 -18.39
C PHE A 46 -62.72 -13.93 -17.80
N LEU A 47 -62.93 -12.62 -17.94
CA LEU A 47 -62.08 -11.62 -17.27
C LEU A 47 -62.33 -11.71 -15.77
N TYR A 48 -61.27 -11.75 -14.96
CA TYR A 48 -61.42 -11.81 -13.51
C TYR A 48 -61.54 -10.40 -12.92
N ALA A 49 -62.76 -9.98 -12.61
CA ALA A 49 -63.09 -8.61 -12.24
C ALA A 49 -62.97 -8.31 -10.73
N TYR A 50 -62.26 -9.15 -9.98
CA TYR A 50 -62.01 -8.97 -8.55
C TYR A 50 -60.79 -9.77 -8.10
N ASP A 51 -59.72 -9.09 -7.71
CA ASP A 51 -58.79 -9.61 -6.70
C ASP A 51 -58.03 -8.44 -6.04
N PRO A 52 -58.12 -8.26 -4.71
CA PRO A 52 -57.35 -7.21 -4.04
C PRO A 52 -55.82 -7.41 -4.12
N LEU A 53 -55.35 -8.59 -4.55
CA LEU A 53 -53.93 -8.88 -4.80
C LEU A 53 -53.48 -8.52 -6.23
N PHE A 54 -54.41 -8.37 -7.18
CA PHE A 54 -54.11 -8.08 -8.59
C PHE A 54 -54.86 -6.82 -9.05
N ALA A 55 -54.12 -5.71 -9.11
CA ALA A 55 -54.61 -4.38 -9.50
C ALA A 55 -54.88 -4.28 -11.02
N GLN A 56 -55.74 -5.15 -11.55
CA GLN A 56 -55.96 -5.28 -12.99
C GLN A 56 -56.58 -4.01 -13.58
N GLN A 57 -55.91 -3.48 -14.60
CA GLN A 57 -56.36 -2.38 -15.43
C GLN A 57 -55.96 -2.66 -16.86
N LEU A 58 -56.93 -2.62 -17.77
CA LEU A 58 -56.67 -2.72 -19.20
C LEU A 58 -56.26 -1.36 -19.72
N LYS A 59 -55.37 -1.32 -20.70
CA LYS A 59 -54.81 -0.08 -21.26
C LYS A 59 -55.20 0.04 -22.72
N VAL A 60 -55.49 1.26 -23.16
CA VAL A 60 -55.78 1.54 -24.57
C VAL A 60 -55.19 2.87 -25.00
N TYR A 61 -54.44 2.88 -26.10
CA TYR A 61 -53.90 4.11 -26.67
C TYR A 61 -54.92 4.80 -27.60
N ALA A 62 -55.15 6.11 -27.40
CA ALA A 62 -56.01 6.93 -28.23
C ALA A 62 -55.36 8.28 -28.52
N LYS A 63 -55.56 8.77 -29.75
CA LYS A 63 -55.18 10.12 -30.21
C LYS A 63 -56.29 11.09 -29.89
N GLN A 64 -55.92 12.36 -29.71
CA GLN A 64 -56.92 13.42 -29.51
C GLN A 64 -57.92 13.46 -30.69
N GLY A 65 -59.21 13.45 -30.39
CA GLY A 65 -60.30 13.43 -31.37
C GLY A 65 -60.79 12.04 -31.80
N GLU A 66 -60.16 10.96 -31.33
CA GLU A 66 -60.67 9.60 -31.48
C GLU A 66 -61.69 9.25 -30.39
N PHE A 67 -62.36 8.11 -30.52
CA PHE A 67 -63.38 7.66 -29.57
C PHE A 67 -62.99 6.28 -29.00
N ILE A 68 -63.09 6.14 -27.69
CA ILE A 68 -62.92 4.88 -26.97
C ILE A 68 -64.31 4.29 -26.75
N ASN A 69 -64.57 3.14 -27.35
CA ASN A 69 -65.83 2.43 -27.25
C ASN A 69 -65.66 1.25 -26.30
N VAL A 70 -66.41 1.22 -25.19
CA VAL A 70 -66.31 0.17 -24.18
C VAL A 70 -67.63 -0.57 -24.01
N GLY A 71 -67.55 -1.87 -23.76
CA GLY A 71 -68.69 -2.71 -23.43
C GLY A 71 -68.31 -3.88 -22.54
N ALA A 72 -69.21 -4.27 -21.63
CA ALA A 72 -69.05 -5.49 -20.84
C ALA A 72 -70.40 -6.10 -20.46
N SER A 73 -70.45 -7.42 -20.32
CA SER A 73 -71.66 -8.16 -20.00
C SER A 73 -72.14 -7.97 -18.56
N HIS A 74 -71.28 -7.53 -17.64
CA HIS A 74 -71.63 -7.38 -16.22
C HIS A 74 -72.15 -5.99 -15.83
N VAL A 75 -72.03 -4.99 -16.71
CA VAL A 75 -72.42 -3.59 -16.42
C VAL A 75 -73.83 -3.53 -15.85
N GLY A 76 -74.00 -2.89 -14.69
CA GLY A 76 -75.27 -2.76 -13.95
C GLY A 76 -75.78 -4.02 -13.25
N LEU A 77 -75.16 -5.19 -13.44
CA LEU A 77 -75.47 -6.38 -12.64
C LEU A 77 -74.68 -6.36 -11.34
N LYS A 78 -75.38 -6.38 -10.20
CA LYS A 78 -74.75 -6.38 -8.86
C LYS A 78 -73.73 -5.23 -8.66
N GLY A 79 -73.97 -4.09 -9.31
CA GLY A 79 -73.11 -2.91 -9.27
C GLY A 79 -71.91 -2.95 -10.20
N GLY A 80 -71.79 -3.97 -11.07
CA GLY A 80 -70.73 -4.05 -12.07
C GLY A 80 -70.63 -2.77 -12.92
N PHE A 81 -69.41 -2.33 -13.19
CA PHE A 81 -69.15 -1.07 -13.90
C PHE A 81 -67.95 -1.17 -14.84
N ILE A 82 -67.85 -0.18 -15.72
CA ILE A 82 -66.63 0.19 -16.46
C ILE A 82 -66.28 1.63 -16.08
N LYS A 83 -65.06 1.87 -15.63
CA LYS A 83 -64.50 3.21 -15.43
C LYS A 83 -63.37 3.46 -16.41
N VAL A 84 -63.36 4.63 -17.04
CA VAL A 84 -62.30 5.04 -17.98
C VAL A 84 -61.59 6.26 -17.42
N TYR A 85 -60.28 6.17 -17.30
CA TYR A 85 -59.42 7.24 -16.82
C TYR A 85 -58.56 7.76 -17.98
N ALA A 86 -58.44 9.08 -18.07
CA ALA A 86 -57.58 9.77 -19.00
C ALA A 86 -56.10 9.45 -18.75
N PRO A 87 -55.21 9.72 -19.71
CA PRO A 87 -53.76 9.61 -19.53
C PRO A 87 -53.25 10.38 -18.29
N SER A 88 -53.86 11.52 -17.99
CA SER A 88 -53.62 12.34 -16.79
C SER A 88 -54.09 11.74 -15.46
N GLY A 89 -54.79 10.61 -15.47
CA GLY A 89 -55.35 9.95 -14.29
C GLY A 89 -56.75 10.44 -13.90
N ALA A 90 -57.28 11.45 -14.59
CA ALA A 90 -58.64 11.93 -14.35
C ALA A 90 -59.69 10.88 -14.75
N LEU A 91 -60.65 10.58 -13.88
CA LEU A 91 -61.81 9.76 -14.24
C LEU A 91 -62.68 10.54 -15.24
N VAL A 92 -62.80 10.05 -16.47
CA VAL A 92 -63.53 10.73 -17.55
C VAL A 92 -64.90 10.13 -17.84
N ALA A 93 -65.12 8.85 -17.50
CA ALA A 93 -66.42 8.20 -17.67
C ALA A 93 -66.65 7.04 -16.70
N THR A 94 -67.91 6.81 -16.32
CA THR A 94 -68.38 5.63 -15.59
C THR A 94 -69.63 5.08 -16.29
N PHE A 95 -69.65 3.77 -16.54
CA PHE A 95 -70.79 3.06 -17.12
C PHE A 95 -71.22 1.95 -16.15
N ASP A 96 -72.35 2.13 -15.47
CA ASP A 96 -72.83 1.27 -14.38
C ASP A 96 -74.35 1.04 -14.37
N ASP A 97 -75.10 1.60 -15.35
CA ASP A 97 -76.55 1.45 -15.45
C ASP A 97 -76.92 0.14 -16.18
N ALA A 98 -77.81 -0.66 -15.56
CA ALA A 98 -78.31 -1.92 -16.11
C ALA A 98 -79.12 -1.78 -17.41
N ASN A 99 -79.56 -0.57 -17.76
CA ASN A 99 -80.23 -0.23 -19.03
C ASN A 99 -79.45 0.81 -19.86
N GLY A 100 -78.23 1.15 -19.45
CA GLY A 100 -77.39 2.17 -20.09
C GLY A 100 -76.59 1.67 -21.29
N PRO A 101 -75.78 2.54 -21.93
CA PRO A 101 -74.78 2.13 -22.92
C PRO A 101 -73.66 1.30 -22.27
N GLY A 102 -72.92 0.54 -23.08
CA GLY A 102 -71.77 -0.26 -22.64
C GLY A 102 -72.12 -1.67 -22.17
N ILE A 103 -73.30 -2.18 -22.53
CA ILE A 103 -73.76 -3.52 -22.17
C ILE A 103 -73.64 -4.46 -23.38
N ILE A 104 -72.99 -5.62 -23.19
CA ILE A 104 -72.98 -6.71 -24.16
C ILE A 104 -73.99 -7.78 -23.70
N ASN A 105 -75.08 -7.97 -24.43
CA ASN A 105 -76.20 -8.81 -24.00
C ASN A 105 -76.14 -10.26 -24.48
N ASN A 106 -75.38 -10.56 -25.52
CA ASN A 106 -75.31 -11.91 -26.09
C ASN A 106 -74.09 -12.03 -27.02
N ASN A 107 -73.84 -13.26 -27.50
CA ASN A 107 -72.74 -13.54 -28.42
C ASN A 107 -72.83 -12.79 -29.76
N VAL A 108 -74.05 -12.49 -30.26
CA VAL A 108 -74.21 -11.75 -31.54
C VAL A 108 -73.74 -10.31 -31.37
N GLU A 109 -74.07 -9.69 -30.24
CA GLU A 109 -73.60 -8.35 -29.87
C GLU A 109 -72.09 -8.30 -29.64
N GLU A 110 -71.52 -9.31 -28.97
CA GLU A 110 -70.06 -9.48 -28.83
C GLU A 110 -69.39 -9.63 -30.19
N ASP A 111 -69.93 -10.48 -31.06
CA ASP A 111 -69.39 -10.71 -32.41
C ASP A 111 -69.47 -9.46 -33.30
N GLY A 112 -70.49 -8.65 -33.07
CA GLY A 112 -70.80 -7.41 -33.77
C GLY A 112 -70.08 -6.16 -33.28
N GLY A 113 -69.31 -6.24 -32.19
CA GLY A 113 -68.52 -5.12 -31.67
C GLY A 113 -69.35 -3.85 -31.36
N PRO A 114 -68.73 -2.67 -31.27
CA PRO A 114 -69.37 -1.43 -30.82
C PRO A 114 -70.24 -0.76 -31.90
N THR A 115 -70.80 -1.49 -32.86
CA THR A 115 -71.47 -0.91 -34.05
C THR A 115 -72.95 -0.56 -33.86
N GLY A 116 -73.49 -0.74 -32.64
CA GLY A 116 -74.87 -0.42 -32.30
C GLY A 116 -75.88 -1.53 -32.63
N GLY A 117 -77.10 -1.41 -32.07
CA GLY A 117 -78.20 -2.35 -32.34
C GLY A 117 -78.98 -2.89 -31.14
N GLY A 118 -78.97 -2.22 -29.98
CA GLY A 118 -79.61 -2.73 -28.75
C GLY A 118 -81.11 -3.08 -28.86
N THR A 119 -81.39 -4.33 -29.24
CA THR A 119 -82.45 -5.27 -28.80
C THR A 119 -82.02 -6.68 -29.25
N LEU A 120 -82.65 -7.73 -28.73
CA LEU A 120 -82.33 -9.18 -28.84
C LEU A 120 -81.88 -9.75 -30.22
N MET A 121 -81.87 -8.99 -31.33
CA MET A 121 -81.41 -9.42 -32.67
C MET A 121 -80.75 -8.28 -33.52
N GLY A 122 -79.89 -7.43 -32.95
CA GLY A 122 -79.08 -6.42 -33.68
C GLY A 122 -77.69 -6.89 -34.13
N THR A 123 -76.96 -6.10 -34.92
CA THR A 123 -75.64 -6.44 -35.50
C THR A 123 -74.42 -6.11 -34.63
N GLY A 124 -74.59 -5.51 -33.44
CA GLY A 124 -73.54 -5.13 -32.48
C GLY A 124 -74.11 -4.54 -31.18
N TYR A 125 -73.27 -4.29 -30.16
CA TYR A 125 -73.70 -3.67 -28.90
C TYR A 125 -73.70 -2.14 -28.98
N LYS A 126 -74.49 -1.47 -28.13
CA LYS A 126 -74.44 -0.01 -27.98
C LYS A 126 -73.29 0.35 -27.01
N PRO A 127 -72.19 0.96 -27.48
CA PRO A 127 -71.02 1.19 -26.64
C PRO A 127 -71.22 2.33 -25.64
N GLY A 128 -70.51 2.24 -24.53
CA GLY A 128 -70.14 3.41 -23.75
C GLY A 128 -69.05 4.16 -24.50
N VAL A 129 -69.30 5.43 -24.84
CA VAL A 129 -68.40 6.21 -25.71
C VAL A 129 -67.68 7.26 -24.87
N VAL A 130 -66.35 7.28 -24.98
CA VAL A 130 -65.49 8.30 -24.37
C VAL A 130 -64.71 9.00 -25.48
N PRO A 131 -65.00 10.28 -25.78
CA PRO A 131 -64.18 11.08 -26.69
C PRO A 131 -62.80 11.31 -26.07
N ALA A 132 -61.73 10.99 -26.80
CA ALA A 132 -60.36 11.22 -26.35
C ALA A 132 -60.02 12.71 -26.47
N THR A 133 -60.03 13.42 -25.34
CA THR A 133 -59.67 14.86 -25.28
C THR A 133 -58.16 15.08 -25.14
N GLU A 134 -57.45 14.06 -24.67
CA GLU A 134 -56.00 13.99 -24.51
C GLU A 134 -55.45 12.82 -25.34
N GLU A 135 -54.29 12.99 -25.97
CA GLU A 135 -53.55 11.88 -26.57
C GLU A 135 -52.76 11.13 -25.49
N GLY A 136 -52.88 9.81 -25.48
CA GLY A 136 -52.12 8.96 -24.56
C GLY A 136 -52.79 7.61 -24.31
N VAL A 137 -52.36 6.94 -23.24
CA VAL A 137 -52.89 5.65 -22.81
C VAL A 137 -53.95 5.88 -21.74
N TYR A 138 -55.19 5.52 -22.07
CA TYR A 138 -56.31 5.52 -21.14
C TYR A 138 -56.34 4.20 -20.36
N SER A 139 -56.66 4.28 -19.07
CA SER A 139 -56.82 3.11 -18.19
C SER A 139 -58.30 2.76 -18.09
N VAL A 140 -58.65 1.52 -18.44
CA VAL A 140 -60.02 0.99 -18.40
C VAL A 140 -60.11 -0.04 -17.26
N HIS A 141 -60.92 0.29 -16.26
CA HIS A 141 -61.16 -0.54 -15.09
C HIS A 141 -62.55 -1.19 -15.20
N ILE A 142 -62.57 -2.47 -15.52
CA ILE A 142 -63.77 -3.30 -15.64
C ILE A 142 -63.91 -4.12 -14.34
N SER A 143 -64.81 -3.72 -13.43
CA SER A 143 -64.88 -4.33 -12.10
C SER A 143 -66.28 -4.24 -11.47
N TYR A 144 -66.40 -4.68 -10.21
CA TYR A 144 -67.57 -4.57 -9.35
C TYR A 144 -67.24 -3.67 -8.13
N PRO A 145 -68.22 -3.11 -7.40
CA PRO A 145 -67.97 -2.29 -6.22
C PRO A 145 -67.36 -3.12 -5.09
N ASP A 146 -66.61 -2.45 -4.20
CA ASP A 146 -65.86 -3.05 -3.09
C ASP A 146 -66.62 -4.21 -2.43
N PHE A 147 -66.05 -5.40 -2.56
CA PHE A 147 -66.62 -6.66 -2.10
C PHE A 147 -66.14 -6.98 -0.69
N VAL A 148 -67.05 -7.45 0.17
CA VAL A 148 -66.71 -8.04 1.47
C VAL A 148 -66.30 -9.50 1.23
N TYR A 149 -65.05 -9.84 1.54
CA TYR A 149 -64.49 -11.19 1.44
C TYR A 149 -65.47 -12.25 1.97
N SER A 150 -65.80 -13.21 1.13
CA SER A 150 -66.61 -14.39 1.47
C SER A 150 -65.83 -15.62 1.08
N LEU A 151 -65.59 -16.52 2.04
CA LEU A 151 -64.94 -17.83 1.84
C LEU A 151 -65.81 -18.82 1.04
N ASP A 152 -67.07 -18.47 0.77
CA ASP A 152 -67.96 -19.25 -0.09
C ASP A 152 -67.61 -18.94 -1.56
N PHE A 153 -66.85 -19.79 -2.24
CA PHE A 153 -66.59 -19.66 -3.68
C PHE A 153 -67.68 -20.36 -4.46
N LYS A 154 -68.77 -19.65 -4.80
CA LYS A 154 -69.82 -20.25 -5.64
C LYS A 154 -69.36 -20.41 -7.08
N ALA A 155 -69.39 -21.67 -7.54
CA ALA A 155 -69.13 -22.08 -8.91
C ALA A 155 -70.06 -21.36 -9.92
N PHE A 156 -69.55 -21.11 -11.13
CA PHE A 156 -70.31 -20.63 -12.28
C PHE A 156 -70.17 -21.58 -13.48
N ASN A 157 -71.09 -21.51 -14.43
CA ASN A 157 -71.04 -22.41 -15.59
C ASN A 157 -70.01 -21.93 -16.60
N ASN A 158 -69.14 -22.84 -17.05
CA ASN A 158 -68.26 -22.58 -18.19
C ASN A 158 -69.07 -22.64 -19.49
N LEU A 159 -68.57 -21.94 -20.51
CA LEU A 159 -69.10 -21.97 -21.87
C LEU A 159 -68.03 -22.42 -22.85
N ASP A 160 -68.44 -23.16 -23.88
CA ASP A 160 -67.56 -23.47 -24.99
C ASP A 160 -67.38 -22.25 -25.90
N VAL A 161 -66.21 -22.14 -26.52
CA VAL A 161 -65.95 -21.16 -27.58
C VAL A 161 -66.94 -21.39 -28.73
N GLY A 162 -67.67 -20.35 -29.13
CA GLY A 162 -68.73 -20.42 -30.14
C GLY A 162 -70.09 -20.88 -29.63
N GLN A 163 -70.23 -21.25 -28.35
CA GLN A 163 -71.54 -21.54 -27.76
C GLN A 163 -72.38 -20.24 -27.70
N PRO A 164 -73.64 -20.24 -28.22
CA PRO A 164 -74.54 -19.12 -28.05
C PRO A 164 -74.80 -18.83 -26.58
N TRP A 165 -74.83 -17.55 -26.20
CA TRP A 165 -75.01 -17.13 -24.81
C TRP A 165 -75.83 -15.84 -24.72
N THR A 166 -76.49 -15.65 -23.59
CA THR A 166 -77.16 -14.39 -23.24
C THR A 166 -76.76 -13.94 -21.85
N ARG A 167 -76.63 -12.63 -21.66
CA ARG A 167 -76.30 -12.00 -20.38
C ARG A 167 -77.26 -12.43 -19.26
N ALA A 168 -78.55 -12.61 -19.56
CA ALA A 168 -79.53 -13.01 -18.55
C ALA A 168 -79.34 -14.46 -18.06
N ALA A 169 -78.90 -15.37 -18.92
CA ALA A 169 -78.76 -16.79 -18.59
C ALA A 169 -77.33 -17.13 -18.12
N ASP A 170 -76.32 -16.50 -18.69
CA ASP A 170 -74.95 -17.00 -18.65
C ASP A 170 -73.95 -16.09 -17.95
N GLN A 171 -74.19 -14.77 -17.87
CA GLN A 171 -73.32 -13.87 -17.10
C GLN A 171 -73.43 -14.25 -15.61
N PRO A 172 -72.33 -14.69 -14.98
CA PRO A 172 -72.40 -15.13 -13.59
C PRO A 172 -72.83 -14.00 -12.67
N ALA A 173 -73.94 -14.20 -11.97
CA ALA A 173 -74.45 -13.30 -10.91
C ALA A 173 -74.04 -13.77 -9.51
N THR A 174 -73.04 -14.66 -9.42
CA THR A 174 -72.54 -15.25 -8.18
C THR A 174 -71.68 -14.25 -7.39
N ILE A 175 -71.24 -14.66 -6.20
CA ILE A 175 -70.25 -13.93 -5.40
C ILE A 175 -68.86 -13.91 -6.05
N ARG A 176 -68.57 -14.84 -6.97
CA ARG A 176 -67.34 -14.80 -7.77
C ARG A 176 -67.54 -13.83 -8.95
N ARG A 177 -66.83 -12.70 -8.89
CA ARG A 177 -67.00 -11.56 -9.78
C ARG A 177 -66.19 -11.73 -11.06
N VAL A 178 -66.86 -12.13 -12.14
CA VAL A 178 -66.24 -12.35 -13.46
C VAL A 178 -66.99 -11.61 -14.55
N VAL A 179 -66.37 -11.43 -15.71
CA VAL A 179 -66.98 -10.82 -16.90
C VAL A 179 -66.92 -11.80 -18.06
N LEU A 180 -68.09 -12.22 -18.53
CA LEU A 180 -68.24 -13.19 -19.62
C LEU A 180 -67.79 -12.64 -20.97
N ALA A 181 -68.15 -11.39 -21.25
CA ALA A 181 -67.77 -10.71 -22.48
C ALA A 181 -67.43 -9.26 -22.20
N TRP A 182 -66.36 -8.78 -22.82
CA TRP A 182 -65.92 -7.41 -22.73
C TRP A 182 -65.25 -7.00 -24.04
N ASP A 183 -65.33 -5.71 -24.35
CA ASP A 183 -64.77 -5.11 -25.56
C ASP A 183 -64.28 -3.69 -25.28
N ILE A 184 -63.10 -3.36 -25.80
CA ILE A 184 -62.53 -2.02 -25.81
C ILE A 184 -62.03 -1.75 -27.23
N THR A 185 -62.66 -0.81 -27.94
CA THR A 185 -62.36 -0.58 -29.36
C THR A 185 -62.18 0.90 -29.63
N ILE A 186 -61.09 1.27 -30.31
CA ILE A 186 -60.87 2.65 -30.76
C ILE A 186 -61.58 2.88 -32.10
N SER A 187 -62.19 4.06 -32.26
CA SER A 187 -62.74 4.49 -33.55
C SER A 187 -62.34 5.91 -33.94
N GLN A 188 -62.19 6.12 -35.25
CA GLN A 188 -61.93 7.42 -35.88
C GLN A 188 -63.18 7.96 -36.57
N ASN A 189 -63.21 9.27 -36.80
CA ASN A 189 -64.25 10.06 -37.47
C ASN A 189 -65.60 10.15 -36.74
N ALA A 190 -66.05 9.07 -36.08
CA ALA A 190 -67.28 9.01 -35.30
C ALA A 190 -67.19 7.90 -34.24
N ALA A 191 -68.12 7.89 -33.27
CA ALA A 191 -68.23 6.80 -32.31
C ALA A 191 -68.55 5.47 -33.01
N GLY A 192 -68.21 4.33 -32.42
CA GLY A 192 -68.30 3.01 -33.08
C GLY A 192 -69.68 2.69 -33.66
N ASN A 193 -70.75 3.18 -33.01
CA ASN A 193 -72.14 2.96 -33.37
C ASN A 193 -72.73 4.05 -34.28
N GLU A 194 -71.90 4.93 -34.84
CA GLU A 194 -72.31 6.04 -35.69
C GLU A 194 -71.85 5.85 -37.14
N THR A 195 -72.62 6.40 -38.08
CA THR A 195 -72.30 6.33 -39.51
C THR A 195 -70.99 7.05 -39.81
N GLY A 196 -70.09 6.40 -40.55
CA GLY A 196 -68.78 6.97 -40.92
C GLY A 196 -67.65 6.62 -39.94
N SER A 197 -67.94 5.87 -38.88
CA SER A 197 -66.94 5.36 -37.95
C SER A 197 -65.96 4.39 -38.62
N THR A 198 -64.70 4.46 -38.22
CA THR A 198 -63.64 3.51 -38.63
C THR A 198 -63.02 2.88 -37.39
N LEU A 199 -63.18 1.57 -37.21
CA LEU A 199 -62.69 0.84 -36.04
C LEU A 199 -61.21 0.45 -36.22
N LEU A 200 -60.41 0.63 -35.16
CA LEU A 200 -58.98 0.33 -35.12
C LEU A 200 -58.68 -0.82 -34.16
N LYS A 201 -57.62 -1.57 -34.44
CA LYS A 201 -57.14 -2.73 -33.65
C LYS A 201 -55.68 -2.58 -33.26
N GLY A 202 -55.19 -3.43 -32.37
CA GLY A 202 -53.78 -3.47 -31.95
C GLY A 202 -53.41 -2.33 -31.01
N ARG A 203 -54.37 -1.75 -30.29
CA ARG A 203 -54.14 -0.63 -29.36
C ARG A 203 -54.52 -0.96 -27.92
N VAL A 204 -55.21 -2.08 -27.69
CA VAL A 204 -55.52 -2.59 -26.35
C VAL A 204 -54.44 -3.55 -25.86
N PHE A 205 -53.92 -3.30 -24.67
CA PHE A 205 -52.94 -4.15 -24.01
C PHE A 205 -53.14 -4.20 -22.49
N SER A 206 -52.46 -5.12 -21.84
CA SER A 206 -52.28 -5.16 -20.39
C SER A 206 -50.81 -5.46 -20.05
N GLN A 207 -50.42 -5.23 -18.81
CA GLN A 207 -49.18 -5.75 -18.24
C GLN A 207 -49.45 -6.85 -17.19
N ASP A 208 -50.70 -6.94 -16.74
CA ASP A 208 -51.21 -7.96 -15.82
C ASP A 208 -52.59 -8.39 -16.30
N LEU A 209 -52.67 -9.50 -17.03
CA LEU A 209 -53.93 -10.00 -17.60
C LEU A 209 -54.44 -11.16 -16.76
N ASN A 210 -55.50 -10.91 -15.99
CA ASN A 210 -56.12 -11.93 -15.15
C ASN A 210 -57.45 -12.39 -15.77
N CYS A 211 -57.47 -13.67 -16.12
CA CYS A 211 -58.64 -14.38 -16.61
C CYS A 211 -58.92 -15.60 -15.75
N ILE A 212 -60.07 -16.24 -15.97
CA ILE A 212 -60.51 -17.33 -15.11
C ILE A 212 -61.46 -18.29 -15.83
N ILE A 213 -61.40 -19.56 -15.45
CA ILE A 213 -62.36 -20.61 -15.78
C ILE A 213 -62.83 -21.26 -14.49
N ASN A 214 -64.10 -21.67 -14.44
CA ASN A 214 -64.63 -22.26 -13.23
C ASN A 214 -64.28 -23.74 -13.11
N ASN A 215 -63.66 -24.12 -11.99
CA ASN A 215 -63.21 -25.47 -11.66
C ASN A 215 -62.19 -26.07 -12.65
N ASN A 216 -61.38 -26.96 -12.12
CA ASN A 216 -60.39 -27.74 -12.87
C ASN A 216 -61.04 -28.74 -13.85
N GLY A 217 -60.28 -29.20 -14.84
CA GLY A 217 -60.71 -30.12 -15.90
C GLY A 217 -61.38 -29.44 -17.11
N ASN A 218 -61.16 -28.14 -17.28
CA ASN A 218 -61.79 -27.28 -18.29
C ASN A 218 -60.74 -26.55 -19.12
N ASN A 219 -60.48 -27.07 -20.31
CA ASN A 219 -59.35 -26.60 -21.12
C ASN A 219 -59.71 -25.40 -22.01
N ALA A 220 -58.84 -24.40 -22.07
CA ALA A 220 -58.86 -23.28 -23.01
C ALA A 220 -57.60 -23.25 -23.89
N SER A 221 -57.62 -22.48 -24.98
CA SER A 221 -56.48 -22.33 -25.89
C SER A 221 -56.31 -20.88 -26.34
N PRO A 222 -56.07 -19.92 -25.44
CA PRO A 222 -55.92 -18.52 -25.81
C PRO A 222 -54.59 -18.25 -26.57
N SER A 223 -54.56 -17.11 -27.26
CA SER A 223 -53.36 -16.57 -27.92
C SER A 223 -53.18 -15.10 -27.57
N PHE A 224 -51.94 -14.69 -27.33
CA PHE A 224 -51.58 -13.30 -27.01
C PHE A 224 -50.35 -12.86 -27.80
N TYR A 225 -50.14 -11.55 -27.86
CA TYR A 225 -48.98 -10.93 -28.48
C TYR A 225 -48.21 -10.11 -27.46
N ILE A 226 -46.93 -10.40 -27.25
CA ILE A 226 -46.09 -9.68 -26.29
C ILE A 226 -45.10 -8.84 -27.08
N GLN A 227 -45.23 -7.52 -26.95
CA GLN A 227 -44.28 -6.55 -27.48
C GLN A 227 -43.24 -6.26 -26.41
N THR A 228 -41.96 -6.28 -26.78
CA THR A 228 -40.85 -5.82 -25.92
C THR A 228 -40.51 -4.36 -26.19
N LYS A 229 -39.87 -3.71 -25.21
CA LYS A 229 -39.35 -2.34 -25.35
C LYS A 229 -38.30 -2.27 -26.47
N ASP A 230 -37.59 -3.35 -26.76
CA ASP A 230 -36.56 -3.41 -27.81
C ASP A 230 -37.15 -3.60 -29.22
N GLY A 231 -38.47 -3.63 -29.37
CA GLY A 231 -39.13 -3.74 -30.69
C GLY A 231 -39.36 -5.17 -31.18
N VAL A 232 -39.07 -6.19 -30.36
CA VAL A 232 -39.34 -7.60 -30.70
C VAL A 232 -40.78 -7.96 -30.32
N LEU A 233 -41.46 -8.64 -31.23
CA LEU A 233 -42.84 -9.09 -31.10
C LEU A 233 -42.89 -10.62 -31.01
N TYR A 234 -43.52 -11.12 -29.95
CA TYR A 234 -43.75 -12.54 -29.74
C TYR A 234 -45.24 -12.87 -29.78
N GLN A 235 -45.59 -14.03 -30.33
CA GLN A 235 -46.90 -14.66 -30.17
C GLN A 235 -46.78 -15.79 -29.15
N ILE A 236 -47.68 -15.77 -28.17
CA ILE A 236 -47.77 -16.79 -27.13
C ILE A 236 -49.05 -17.59 -27.36
N ASP A 237 -48.89 -18.87 -27.67
CA ASP A 237 -49.99 -19.79 -27.94
C ASP A 237 -50.09 -20.84 -26.83
N PHE A 238 -51.23 -20.86 -26.15
CA PHE A 238 -51.57 -21.88 -25.18
C PHE A 238 -52.43 -22.94 -25.85
N THR A 239 -52.12 -24.22 -25.60
CA THR A 239 -52.89 -25.34 -26.17
C THR A 239 -53.49 -26.18 -25.06
N ASN A 240 -54.82 -26.22 -24.98
CA ASN A 240 -55.57 -27.01 -24.00
C ASN A 240 -55.16 -26.76 -22.54
N VAL A 241 -54.75 -25.54 -22.19
CA VAL A 241 -54.42 -25.17 -20.81
C VAL A 241 -55.68 -25.28 -19.94
N ASP A 242 -55.55 -25.81 -18.72
CA ASP A 242 -56.64 -26.01 -17.75
C ASP A 242 -56.39 -25.09 -16.54
N PRO A 243 -56.70 -23.78 -16.66
CA PRO A 243 -56.52 -22.84 -15.58
C PRO A 243 -57.75 -22.82 -14.66
N TRP A 244 -57.58 -22.93 -13.34
CA TRP A 244 -58.60 -22.38 -12.44
C TRP A 244 -58.45 -20.87 -12.34
N GLY A 245 -57.22 -20.35 -12.33
CA GLY A 245 -56.85 -18.96 -12.60
C GLY A 245 -55.93 -18.84 -13.81
N PHE A 246 -56.05 -17.76 -14.59
CA PHE A 246 -55.15 -17.47 -15.71
C PHE A 246 -54.55 -16.05 -15.56
N PRO A 247 -53.71 -15.81 -14.54
CA PRO A 247 -52.87 -14.63 -14.45
C PRO A 247 -51.66 -14.76 -15.40
N LEU A 248 -51.56 -13.85 -16.36
CA LEU A 248 -50.47 -13.77 -17.32
C LEU A 248 -49.73 -12.44 -17.17
N VAL A 249 -48.43 -12.52 -16.89
CA VAL A 249 -47.55 -11.37 -16.74
C VAL A 249 -46.27 -11.58 -17.55
N SER A 250 -45.65 -10.47 -18.00
CA SER A 250 -44.39 -10.55 -18.73
C SER A 250 -43.50 -9.34 -18.49
N ASN A 251 -42.22 -9.58 -18.30
CA ASN A 251 -41.19 -8.55 -18.15
C ASN A 251 -39.86 -9.03 -18.78
N ASN A 252 -38.81 -8.22 -18.67
CA ASN A 252 -37.48 -8.49 -19.23
C ASN A 252 -36.58 -9.41 -18.38
N VAL A 253 -36.91 -9.68 -17.10
CA VAL A 253 -35.99 -10.34 -16.13
C VAL A 253 -36.62 -11.50 -15.35
N GLY A 254 -37.90 -11.78 -15.56
CA GLY A 254 -38.63 -12.81 -14.83
C GLY A 254 -38.74 -12.51 -13.33
N LEU A 255 -38.55 -13.57 -12.55
CA LEU A 255 -38.33 -13.50 -11.10
C LEU A 255 -36.88 -13.12 -10.82
N THR A 256 -36.65 -12.28 -9.81
CA THR A 256 -35.30 -11.79 -9.46
C THR A 256 -34.90 -12.10 -8.03
N ASN A 257 -33.59 -12.09 -7.76
CA ASN A 257 -33.06 -12.10 -6.39
C ASN A 257 -33.05 -10.68 -5.77
N ASP A 258 -32.55 -10.59 -4.54
CA ASP A 258 -32.25 -9.37 -3.79
C ASP A 258 -31.28 -8.41 -4.50
N LYS A 259 -30.39 -8.93 -5.35
CA LYS A 259 -29.47 -8.16 -6.20
C LYS A 259 -30.10 -7.70 -7.53
N ARG A 260 -31.43 -7.86 -7.71
CA ARG A 260 -32.18 -7.51 -8.93
C ARG A 260 -31.77 -8.30 -10.18
N GLN A 261 -31.11 -9.44 -9.99
CA GLN A 261 -30.67 -10.28 -11.10
C GLN A 261 -31.75 -11.33 -11.41
N PRO A 262 -31.99 -11.65 -12.70
CA PRO A 262 -32.93 -12.70 -13.12
C PRO A 262 -32.53 -14.06 -12.55
N LEU A 263 -33.51 -14.81 -12.05
CA LEU A 263 -33.32 -16.14 -11.48
C LEU A 263 -33.34 -17.26 -12.52
N TYR A 264 -33.94 -17.00 -13.70
CA TYR A 264 -34.13 -17.99 -14.78
C TYR A 264 -34.70 -19.33 -14.30
N LYS A 265 -35.69 -19.28 -13.40
CA LYS A 265 -36.34 -20.47 -12.86
C LYS A 265 -37.74 -20.15 -12.32
N SER A 266 -38.57 -21.18 -12.29
CA SER A 266 -39.86 -21.13 -11.61
C SER A 266 -39.71 -21.15 -10.09
N LEU A 267 -40.72 -20.67 -9.37
CA LEU A 267 -40.77 -20.74 -7.91
C LEU A 267 -42.20 -21.06 -7.43
N ALA A 268 -42.29 -21.65 -6.23
CA ALA A 268 -43.56 -21.70 -5.52
C ALA A 268 -43.97 -20.28 -5.09
N ASN A 269 -45.27 -20.00 -5.02
CA ASN A 269 -45.79 -18.68 -4.66
C ASN A 269 -45.37 -18.21 -3.26
N ALA A 270 -45.13 -19.14 -2.34
CA ALA A 270 -44.60 -18.82 -1.01
C ALA A 270 -43.14 -18.34 -1.02
N ASN A 271 -42.40 -18.53 -2.13
CA ASN A 271 -40.95 -18.32 -2.19
C ASN A 271 -40.53 -17.04 -2.93
N TYR A 272 -41.47 -16.19 -3.33
CA TYR A 272 -41.19 -14.85 -3.85
C TYR A 272 -42.20 -13.82 -3.31
N LYS A 273 -41.83 -12.54 -3.38
CA LYS A 273 -42.70 -11.41 -3.04
C LYS A 273 -42.94 -10.54 -4.26
N ARG A 274 -44.17 -10.12 -4.50
CA ARG A 274 -44.49 -9.11 -5.51
C ARG A 274 -44.30 -7.72 -4.91
N THR A 275 -43.50 -6.85 -5.54
CA THR A 275 -43.29 -5.48 -5.05
C THR A 275 -42.96 -4.49 -6.17
N ALA A 276 -43.38 -3.23 -5.99
CA ALA A 276 -42.96 -2.09 -6.80
C ALA A 276 -41.87 -1.25 -6.11
N ASN A 277 -41.62 -1.51 -4.82
CA ASN A 277 -40.67 -0.76 -4.01
C ASN A 277 -39.35 -1.51 -3.95
N LEU A 278 -38.37 -1.02 -4.71
CA LEU A 278 -37.05 -1.65 -4.78
C LEU A 278 -36.33 -1.73 -3.42
N SER A 279 -36.73 -0.94 -2.43
CA SER A 279 -36.18 -1.00 -1.07
C SER A 279 -36.66 -2.21 -0.27
N GLU A 280 -37.74 -2.87 -0.69
CA GLU A 280 -38.22 -4.12 -0.08
C GLU A 280 -37.43 -5.34 -0.56
N MET A 281 -36.57 -5.16 -1.58
CA MET A 281 -35.69 -6.20 -2.10
C MET A 281 -34.48 -6.39 -1.19
N VAL A 282 -34.72 -7.01 -0.03
CA VAL A 282 -33.70 -7.26 1.01
C VAL A 282 -32.99 -8.59 0.81
N ALA A 283 -31.81 -8.70 1.44
CA ALA A 283 -30.89 -9.81 1.31
C ALA A 283 -31.56 -11.19 1.43
N GLY A 284 -31.28 -12.08 0.47
CA GLY A 284 -31.79 -13.46 0.42
C GLY A 284 -33.27 -13.62 0.01
N GLY A 285 -33.96 -12.56 -0.40
CA GLY A 285 -35.32 -12.64 -0.93
C GLY A 285 -35.39 -12.88 -2.45
N ASN A 286 -36.52 -13.40 -2.92
CA ASN A 286 -36.86 -13.42 -4.35
C ASN A 286 -38.08 -12.55 -4.62
N TYR A 287 -38.15 -11.94 -5.81
CA TYR A 287 -39.14 -10.92 -6.10
C TYR A 287 -39.69 -11.01 -7.52
N LEU A 288 -40.99 -10.73 -7.64
CA LEU A 288 -41.63 -10.37 -8.91
C LEU A 288 -41.79 -8.84 -8.91
N TYR A 289 -41.15 -8.16 -9.87
CA TYR A 289 -41.41 -6.74 -10.05
C TYR A 289 -42.88 -6.55 -10.43
N GLU A 290 -43.54 -5.62 -9.76
CA GLU A 290 -44.95 -5.33 -9.95
C GLU A 290 -45.29 -5.03 -11.42
N PRO A 291 -46.06 -5.90 -12.10
CA PRO A 291 -46.31 -5.79 -13.53
C PRO A 291 -47.00 -4.48 -13.98
N GLN A 292 -47.82 -3.88 -13.10
CA GLN A 292 -48.52 -2.62 -13.41
C GLN A 292 -47.73 -1.36 -12.99
N ALA A 293 -46.57 -1.52 -12.34
CA ALA A 293 -45.75 -0.39 -11.92
C ALA A 293 -45.00 0.24 -13.09
N ARG A 294 -44.57 1.49 -12.88
CA ARG A 294 -43.68 2.22 -13.78
C ARG A 294 -42.40 1.43 -14.03
N ASP A 295 -41.96 1.37 -15.29
CA ASP A 295 -40.68 0.74 -15.64
C ASP A 295 -39.50 1.52 -15.02
N THR A 296 -38.46 0.80 -14.61
CA THR A 296 -37.16 1.38 -14.21
C THR A 296 -36.13 1.19 -15.32
N MET A 297 -34.86 1.52 -15.05
CA MET A 297 -33.78 1.11 -15.95
C MET A 297 -33.63 -0.42 -15.94
N GLU A 298 -33.84 -1.06 -14.79
CA GLU A 298 -33.68 -2.49 -14.59
C GLU A 298 -34.91 -3.33 -14.96
N PHE A 299 -36.09 -2.87 -14.54
CA PHE A 299 -37.33 -3.63 -14.65
C PHE A 299 -38.25 -3.01 -15.70
N ILE A 300 -38.49 -3.77 -16.77
CA ILE A 300 -39.31 -3.36 -17.91
C ILE A 300 -40.46 -4.35 -18.04
N ASN A 301 -41.69 -3.86 -17.80
CA ASN A 301 -42.91 -4.64 -17.97
C ASN A 301 -43.35 -4.62 -19.43
N ASN A 302 -43.37 -5.80 -20.06
CA ASN A 302 -43.75 -5.98 -21.45
C ASN A 302 -45.24 -5.70 -21.66
N LYS A 303 -45.63 -5.38 -22.89
CA LYS A 303 -47.03 -5.08 -23.22
C LYS A 303 -47.68 -6.33 -23.83
N ILE A 304 -48.70 -6.86 -23.16
CA ILE A 304 -49.48 -8.02 -23.57
C ILE A 304 -50.70 -7.54 -24.35
N PHE A 305 -50.64 -7.63 -25.66
CA PHE A 305 -51.72 -7.31 -26.58
C PHE A 305 -52.57 -8.54 -26.90
N ILE A 306 -53.83 -8.27 -27.24
CA ILE A 306 -54.81 -9.30 -27.63
C ILE A 306 -54.79 -9.53 -29.15
N ASN A 307 -54.49 -8.48 -29.92
CA ASN A 307 -54.21 -8.53 -31.35
C ASN A 307 -52.79 -8.03 -31.62
N PRO A 308 -52.20 -8.28 -32.81
CA PRO A 308 -50.91 -7.71 -33.16
C PRO A 308 -50.91 -6.18 -32.98
N PRO A 309 -49.88 -5.59 -32.33
CA PRO A 309 -49.82 -4.15 -32.07
C PRO A 309 -49.87 -3.31 -33.35
N SER A 310 -50.66 -2.25 -33.35
CA SER A 310 -50.83 -1.36 -34.51
C SER A 310 -49.50 -0.69 -34.89
N ASP A 311 -49.30 -0.45 -36.19
CA ASP A 311 -48.15 0.30 -36.71
C ASP A 311 -48.24 1.80 -36.41
N ASP A 312 -49.40 2.29 -35.99
CA ASP A 312 -49.64 3.70 -35.71
C ASP A 312 -49.51 4.08 -34.23
N LEU A 313 -49.06 3.14 -33.39
CA LEU A 313 -48.64 3.38 -32.01
C LEU A 313 -47.37 4.25 -32.00
N PRO A 314 -47.29 5.31 -31.18
CA PRO A 314 -46.07 6.07 -30.99
C PRO A 314 -45.05 5.27 -30.18
N THR A 315 -43.80 5.74 -30.12
CA THR A 315 -42.77 5.12 -29.27
C THR A 315 -43.08 5.24 -27.79
N THR A 316 -43.62 6.39 -27.36
CA THR A 316 -44.00 6.67 -25.98
C THR A 316 -45.34 7.42 -25.89
N ALA A 317 -46.01 7.31 -24.76
CA ALA A 317 -47.26 8.01 -24.46
C ALA A 317 -47.46 8.17 -22.94
N LEU A 318 -48.19 9.20 -22.52
CA LEU A 318 -48.57 9.39 -21.12
C LEU A 318 -49.55 8.29 -20.67
N VAL A 319 -49.40 7.79 -19.45
CA VAL A 319 -50.28 6.81 -18.80
C VAL A 319 -50.37 7.09 -17.30
N THR A 320 -51.44 6.63 -16.66
CA THR A 320 -51.55 6.60 -15.19
C THR A 320 -51.84 5.19 -14.69
N ASP A 321 -51.06 4.71 -13.72
CA ASP A 321 -51.44 3.60 -12.84
C ASP A 321 -52.47 4.11 -11.83
N ILE A 322 -53.73 3.70 -12.02
CA ILE A 322 -54.87 4.22 -11.24
C ILE A 322 -54.90 3.72 -9.79
N PHE A 323 -54.20 2.62 -9.47
CA PHE A 323 -54.19 2.06 -8.12
C PHE A 323 -53.05 2.63 -7.26
N ARG A 324 -51.97 3.08 -7.90
CA ARG A 324 -50.84 3.77 -7.24
C ARG A 324 -50.91 5.29 -7.36
N ASN A 325 -51.84 5.80 -8.18
CA ASN A 325 -51.94 7.22 -8.51
C ASN A 325 -50.60 7.77 -9.07
N ASP A 326 -50.00 7.02 -9.99
CA ASP A 326 -48.71 7.34 -10.60
C ASP A 326 -48.85 7.62 -12.10
N THR A 327 -48.55 8.85 -12.52
CA THR A 327 -48.63 9.30 -13.91
C THR A 327 -47.23 9.43 -14.52
N TYR A 328 -47.00 8.80 -15.67
CA TYR A 328 -45.70 8.73 -16.33
C TYR A 328 -45.77 8.50 -17.84
N SER A 329 -44.65 8.73 -18.53
CA SER A 329 -44.51 8.33 -19.93
C SER A 329 -44.11 6.86 -20.01
N THR A 330 -44.91 6.03 -20.67
CA THR A 330 -44.61 4.62 -20.95
C THR A 330 -44.21 4.44 -22.42
N TRP A 331 -43.36 3.46 -22.70
CA TRP A 331 -43.14 2.98 -24.06
C TRP A 331 -44.34 2.17 -24.57
N LEU A 332 -44.52 2.13 -25.89
CA LEU A 332 -45.57 1.35 -26.58
C LEU A 332 -45.00 0.47 -27.69
N LYS A 333 -44.42 1.04 -28.75
CA LYS A 333 -43.83 0.29 -29.87
C LYS A 333 -42.57 1.00 -30.37
N ASN A 334 -41.42 0.33 -30.26
CA ASN A 334 -40.16 0.80 -30.81
C ASN A 334 -39.82 0.06 -32.12
N ALA A 335 -38.86 0.59 -32.88
CA ALA A 335 -38.41 -0.02 -34.12
C ALA A 335 -37.85 -1.42 -33.87
N GLU A 336 -38.08 -2.34 -34.81
CA GLU A 336 -37.54 -3.70 -34.71
C GLU A 336 -36.01 -3.71 -34.81
N PRO A 337 -35.31 -4.68 -34.18
CA PRO A 337 -33.85 -4.75 -34.26
C PRO A 337 -33.35 -5.08 -35.68
N GLU A 338 -32.37 -4.31 -36.16
CA GLU A 338 -31.66 -4.56 -37.43
C GLU A 338 -30.46 -5.50 -37.19
N GLY A 339 -30.65 -6.80 -37.41
CA GLY A 339 -29.57 -7.80 -37.33
C GLY A 339 -29.44 -8.49 -35.96
N ILE A 340 -28.42 -9.35 -35.85
CA ILE A 340 -28.16 -10.16 -34.65
C ILE A 340 -27.35 -9.34 -33.63
N ALA A 341 -27.54 -9.61 -32.33
CA ALA A 341 -26.80 -8.97 -31.25
C ALA A 341 -25.28 -9.14 -31.43
N ASN A 342 -24.55 -8.04 -31.32
CA ASN A 342 -23.09 -7.98 -31.46
C ASN A 342 -22.51 -6.92 -30.52
N PHE A 343 -21.25 -7.09 -30.16
CA PHE A 343 -20.51 -6.20 -29.27
C PHE A 343 -19.02 -6.15 -29.66
N SER A 344 -18.32 -5.07 -29.30
CA SER A 344 -16.87 -4.96 -29.49
C SER A 344 -16.10 -5.89 -28.54
N LYS A 345 -14.77 -6.00 -28.67
CA LYS A 345 -13.96 -6.66 -27.64
C LYS A 345 -14.20 -5.97 -26.28
N LEU A 346 -14.20 -6.74 -25.19
CA LEU A 346 -14.22 -6.19 -23.84
C LEU A 346 -12.81 -5.71 -23.49
N GLU A 347 -12.71 -4.52 -22.93
CA GLU A 347 -11.49 -3.96 -22.34
C GLU A 347 -11.78 -3.66 -20.87
N LEU A 348 -10.89 -4.04 -19.96
CA LEU A 348 -11.06 -3.73 -18.55
C LEU A 348 -10.37 -2.40 -18.23
N HIS A 349 -11.13 -1.37 -17.90
CA HIS A 349 -10.60 -0.06 -17.55
C HIS A 349 -10.66 0.11 -16.04
N SER A 350 -9.56 0.48 -15.42
CA SER A 350 -9.53 0.77 -13.99
C SER A 350 -10.48 1.91 -13.61
N LEU A 351 -10.84 1.97 -12.32
CA LEU A 351 -11.48 3.15 -11.74
C LEU A 351 -10.51 4.34 -11.64
N ASN A 352 -9.20 4.07 -11.58
CA ASN A 352 -8.15 5.08 -11.60
C ASN A 352 -7.70 5.34 -13.05
N SER A 353 -7.81 6.58 -13.51
CA SER A 353 -7.48 6.97 -14.88
C SER A 353 -5.98 6.91 -15.20
N ASN A 354 -5.13 6.78 -14.19
CA ASN A 354 -3.68 6.65 -14.36
C ASN A 354 -3.24 5.21 -14.64
N CYS A 355 -4.13 4.22 -14.46
CA CYS A 355 -3.82 2.84 -14.84
C CYS A 355 -3.91 2.65 -16.37
N ASP A 356 -3.08 1.75 -16.88
CA ASP A 356 -3.21 1.26 -18.25
C ASP A 356 -4.49 0.45 -18.47
N ILE A 357 -4.90 0.31 -19.73
CA ILE A 357 -6.00 -0.57 -20.11
C ILE A 357 -5.64 -2.02 -19.75
N ASN A 358 -6.60 -2.75 -19.20
CA ASN A 358 -6.46 -4.08 -18.60
C ASN A 358 -5.63 -4.11 -17.31
N THR A 359 -5.54 -2.99 -16.59
CA THR A 359 -5.04 -2.95 -15.22
C THR A 359 -6.18 -2.65 -14.25
N ILE A 360 -6.18 -3.29 -13.09
CA ILE A 360 -7.04 -2.94 -11.96
C ILE A 360 -6.21 -2.67 -10.72
N GLU A 361 -6.69 -1.77 -9.87
CA GLU A 361 -6.16 -1.65 -8.51
C GLU A 361 -6.86 -2.66 -7.60
N ILE A 362 -6.07 -3.32 -6.75
CA ILE A 362 -6.62 -4.21 -5.73
C ILE A 362 -7.65 -3.45 -4.88
N GLU A 363 -8.67 -4.17 -4.44
CA GLU A 363 -9.82 -3.64 -3.69
C GLU A 363 -10.78 -2.69 -4.42
N LYS A 364 -10.35 -2.08 -5.52
CA LYS A 364 -11.13 -1.10 -6.29
C LYS A 364 -11.77 -1.68 -7.55
N GLY A 365 -11.12 -2.65 -8.20
CA GLY A 365 -11.63 -3.33 -9.39
C GLY A 365 -11.63 -2.43 -10.64
N GLY A 366 -12.56 -2.69 -11.56
CA GLY A 366 -12.61 -1.99 -12.86
C GLY A 366 -13.92 -2.15 -13.62
N ASN A 367 -14.03 -1.47 -14.76
CA ASN A 367 -15.17 -1.54 -15.67
C ASN A 367 -14.78 -2.23 -16.97
N PHE A 368 -15.44 -3.33 -17.31
CA PHE A 368 -15.41 -3.84 -18.68
C PHE A 368 -16.16 -2.88 -19.59
N VAL A 369 -15.44 -2.22 -20.50
CA VAL A 369 -15.96 -1.26 -21.47
C VAL A 369 -16.10 -1.95 -22.82
N PHE A 370 -17.25 -1.75 -23.46
CA PHE A 370 -17.51 -2.21 -24.82
C PHE A 370 -18.66 -1.43 -25.46
N THR A 371 -18.81 -1.58 -26.77
CA THR A 371 -19.95 -1.05 -27.52
C THR A 371 -20.87 -2.18 -27.96
N SER A 372 -22.18 -1.94 -28.00
CA SER A 372 -23.16 -2.90 -28.53
C SER A 372 -24.04 -2.29 -29.62
N ASN A 373 -24.41 -3.09 -30.61
CA ASN A 373 -25.34 -2.66 -31.67
C ASN A 373 -26.82 -2.69 -31.23
N MET A 374 -27.16 -3.33 -30.10
CA MET A 374 -28.53 -3.54 -29.63
C MET A 374 -28.61 -3.46 -28.10
N SER A 375 -29.81 -3.15 -27.59
CA SER A 375 -30.09 -3.24 -26.15
C SER A 375 -30.51 -4.66 -25.76
N GLY A 376 -30.28 -5.05 -24.52
CA GLY A 376 -30.66 -6.37 -23.99
C GLY A 376 -30.03 -6.69 -22.64
N THR A 377 -30.13 -7.95 -22.22
CA THR A 377 -29.47 -8.47 -21.01
C THR A 377 -28.12 -9.08 -21.36
N GLY A 378 -27.05 -8.58 -20.75
CA GLY A 378 -25.70 -9.13 -20.82
C GLY A 378 -25.43 -10.08 -19.66
N LEU A 379 -24.88 -11.26 -19.94
CA LEU A 379 -24.32 -12.18 -18.94
C LEU A 379 -22.83 -12.34 -19.23
N LEU A 380 -22.00 -11.82 -18.34
CA LEU A 380 -20.55 -11.97 -18.32
C LEU A 380 -20.17 -13.00 -17.25
N SER A 381 -19.59 -14.11 -17.67
CA SER A 381 -19.03 -15.15 -16.80
C SER A 381 -17.51 -15.08 -16.87
N LEU A 382 -16.85 -15.04 -15.72
CA LEU A 382 -15.39 -15.01 -15.56
C LEU A 382 -14.96 -16.32 -14.91
N ASP A 383 -14.11 -17.07 -15.62
CA ASP A 383 -13.45 -18.31 -15.17
C ASP A 383 -12.09 -17.93 -14.61
N LEU A 384 -12.07 -17.55 -13.32
CA LEU A 384 -10.95 -16.85 -12.69
C LEU A 384 -9.84 -17.81 -12.22
N ASN A 385 -10.13 -19.10 -12.06
CA ASN A 385 -9.13 -20.13 -11.81
C ASN A 385 -8.65 -20.81 -13.11
N ASN A 386 -9.26 -20.47 -14.26
CA ASN A 386 -8.90 -20.88 -15.60
C ASN A 386 -8.95 -22.40 -15.80
N ASP A 387 -9.90 -23.08 -15.14
CA ASP A 387 -10.09 -24.53 -15.22
C ASP A 387 -11.06 -24.96 -16.35
N GLY A 388 -11.75 -23.97 -16.94
CA GLY A 388 -12.71 -24.14 -18.03
C GLY A 388 -14.13 -24.48 -17.58
N ASP A 389 -14.38 -24.64 -16.27
CA ASP A 389 -15.69 -24.52 -15.63
C ASP A 389 -15.97 -23.02 -15.36
N PHE A 390 -17.25 -22.64 -15.31
CA PHE A 390 -17.68 -21.25 -15.04
C PHE A 390 -18.71 -21.20 -13.90
N THR A 391 -18.79 -22.30 -13.15
CA THR A 391 -19.86 -22.58 -12.20
C THR A 391 -19.35 -22.88 -10.80
N ASP A 392 -18.04 -22.88 -10.59
CA ASP A 392 -17.47 -23.17 -9.28
C ASP A 392 -17.45 -21.92 -8.38
N PRO A 393 -17.11 -22.06 -7.08
CA PRO A 393 -17.13 -20.95 -6.14
C PRO A 393 -16.12 -19.83 -6.39
N GLU A 394 -15.08 -20.03 -7.20
CA GLU A 394 -14.06 -19.02 -7.56
C GLU A 394 -14.52 -18.15 -8.75
N ASP A 395 -15.47 -18.64 -9.54
CA ASP A 395 -15.99 -17.96 -10.73
C ASP A 395 -16.98 -16.83 -10.42
N VAL A 396 -17.04 -15.86 -11.33
CA VAL A 396 -17.91 -14.69 -11.20
C VAL A 396 -18.89 -14.60 -12.37
N ASN A 397 -20.18 -14.49 -12.07
CA ASN A 397 -21.25 -14.28 -13.03
C ASN A 397 -21.93 -12.92 -12.83
N LEU A 398 -21.76 -12.01 -13.79
CA LEU A 398 -22.31 -10.65 -13.80
C LEU A 398 -23.44 -10.55 -14.82
N VAL A 399 -24.66 -10.35 -14.34
CA VAL A 399 -25.83 -10.06 -15.18
C VAL A 399 -26.13 -8.57 -15.16
N VAL A 400 -26.17 -7.94 -16.32
CA VAL A 400 -26.32 -6.50 -16.50
C VAL A 400 -27.25 -6.16 -17.66
N LEU A 401 -27.77 -4.94 -17.67
CA LEU A 401 -28.51 -4.43 -18.82
C LEU A 401 -27.60 -3.60 -19.72
N ILE A 402 -27.69 -3.91 -21.00
CA ILE A 402 -26.88 -3.34 -22.07
C ILE A 402 -27.77 -2.46 -22.91
N ASN A 403 -27.28 -1.26 -23.22
CA ASN A 403 -27.89 -0.32 -24.14
C ASN A 403 -27.20 -0.39 -25.49
N LYS A 404 -27.91 -0.03 -26.57
CA LYS A 404 -27.25 0.27 -27.85
C LYS A 404 -26.25 1.43 -27.67
N GLY A 405 -25.01 1.26 -28.14
CA GLY A 405 -23.90 2.20 -27.96
C GLY A 405 -22.92 1.74 -26.89
N ASP A 406 -22.37 2.67 -26.13
CA ASP A 406 -21.32 2.42 -25.14
C ASP A 406 -21.89 1.83 -23.84
N ASN A 407 -21.20 0.84 -23.28
CA ASN A 407 -21.59 0.13 -22.07
C ASN A 407 -20.38 -0.12 -21.16
N LYS A 408 -20.68 -0.25 -19.86
CA LYS A 408 -19.71 -0.57 -18.81
C LYS A 408 -20.28 -1.65 -17.89
N ILE A 409 -19.48 -2.63 -17.53
CA ILE A 409 -19.80 -3.65 -16.51
C ILE A 409 -18.78 -3.56 -15.41
N PHE A 410 -19.21 -3.18 -14.21
CA PHE A 410 -18.32 -3.11 -13.06
C PHE A 410 -18.02 -4.52 -12.53
N TRP A 411 -16.75 -4.78 -12.26
CA TRP A 411 -16.26 -5.91 -11.47
C TRP A 411 -15.37 -5.35 -10.36
N ASP A 412 -15.60 -5.81 -9.14
CA ASP A 412 -14.94 -5.33 -7.92
C ASP A 412 -13.56 -5.98 -7.69
N GLY A 413 -13.04 -6.74 -8.66
CA GLY A 413 -11.76 -7.43 -8.53
C GLY A 413 -11.81 -8.63 -7.58
N LYS A 414 -13.01 -9.12 -7.23
CA LYS A 414 -13.15 -10.31 -6.35
C LYS A 414 -13.37 -11.58 -7.15
N LEU A 415 -12.89 -12.68 -6.57
CA LEU A 415 -13.29 -14.06 -6.89
C LEU A 415 -14.73 -14.31 -6.40
N GLY A 416 -15.38 -15.36 -6.92
CA GLY A 416 -16.73 -15.76 -6.52
C GLY A 416 -16.89 -16.05 -5.02
N ASN A 417 -15.79 -16.41 -4.34
CA ASN A 417 -15.74 -16.70 -2.91
C ASN A 417 -15.61 -15.45 -2.03
N GLY A 418 -15.43 -14.27 -2.65
CA GLY A 418 -15.36 -12.96 -2.00
C GLY A 418 -13.95 -12.46 -1.67
N ASN A 419 -12.91 -13.25 -1.90
CA ASN A 419 -11.52 -12.78 -1.82
C ASN A 419 -11.17 -11.92 -3.04
N TYR A 420 -10.25 -10.97 -2.88
CA TYR A 420 -9.72 -10.22 -4.02
C TYR A 420 -8.79 -11.09 -4.86
N VAL A 421 -8.68 -10.79 -6.15
CA VAL A 421 -7.57 -11.33 -6.97
C VAL A 421 -6.25 -10.84 -6.40
N ASN A 422 -5.25 -11.71 -6.38
CA ASN A 422 -3.92 -11.37 -5.87
C ASN A 422 -3.24 -10.35 -6.79
N LEU A 423 -2.32 -9.57 -6.21
CA LEU A 423 -1.38 -8.78 -6.99
C LEU A 423 -0.65 -9.68 -8.00
N SER A 424 -0.54 -9.21 -9.24
CA SER A 424 0.03 -9.98 -10.34
C SER A 424 0.25 -9.11 -11.57
N SER A 425 1.44 -9.18 -12.17
CA SER A 425 1.72 -8.61 -13.49
C SER A 425 0.92 -9.28 -14.62
N LYS A 426 0.44 -10.51 -14.38
CA LYS A 426 -0.24 -11.31 -15.41
C LYS A 426 -1.27 -12.27 -14.82
N PHE A 427 -2.45 -11.73 -14.55
CA PHE A 427 -3.62 -12.53 -14.19
C PHE A 427 -4.41 -12.91 -15.44
N ASP A 428 -4.27 -14.16 -15.84
CA ASP A 428 -4.90 -14.73 -17.03
C ASP A 428 -6.20 -15.47 -16.67
N PHE A 429 -7.30 -15.09 -17.29
CA PHE A 429 -8.58 -15.79 -17.12
C PHE A 429 -9.38 -15.86 -18.41
N ASN A 430 -10.23 -16.89 -18.51
CA ASN A 430 -11.19 -16.97 -19.59
C ASN A 430 -12.44 -16.19 -19.22
N TYR A 431 -13.09 -15.62 -20.22
CA TYR A 431 -14.41 -15.05 -20.04
C TYR A 431 -15.38 -15.47 -21.14
N LYS A 432 -16.65 -15.51 -20.77
CA LYS A 432 -17.78 -15.75 -21.66
C LYS A 432 -18.74 -14.58 -21.55
N PHE A 433 -19.06 -13.95 -22.68
CA PHE A 433 -20.08 -12.90 -22.71
C PHE A 433 -21.23 -13.26 -23.66
N SER A 434 -22.46 -13.15 -23.17
CA SER A 434 -23.67 -13.34 -23.98
C SER A 434 -24.61 -12.15 -23.85
N LEU A 435 -25.11 -11.66 -24.98
CA LEU A 435 -26.09 -10.58 -25.06
C LEU A 435 -27.42 -11.13 -25.59
N ARG A 436 -28.49 -10.86 -24.84
CA ARG A 436 -29.86 -11.34 -25.08
C ARG A 436 -30.77 -10.15 -25.35
N SER A 437 -31.13 -9.90 -26.59
CA SER A 437 -32.00 -8.79 -26.96
C SER A 437 -33.46 -9.21 -27.04
N GLY A 438 -34.39 -8.31 -26.73
CA GLY A 438 -35.82 -8.61 -26.75
C GLY A 438 -36.20 -9.76 -25.83
N GLU A 439 -35.48 -9.94 -24.72
CA GLU A 439 -35.75 -10.98 -23.75
C GLU A 439 -37.15 -10.80 -23.14
N ILE A 440 -37.93 -11.88 -23.17
CA ILE A 440 -39.22 -11.96 -22.51
C ILE A 440 -39.21 -13.09 -21.51
N HIS A 441 -39.79 -12.81 -20.35
CA HIS A 441 -40.26 -13.82 -19.43
C HIS A 441 -41.79 -13.86 -19.49
N VAL A 442 -42.35 -15.04 -19.68
CA VAL A 442 -43.78 -15.34 -19.76
C VAL A 442 -44.11 -16.13 -18.52
N MET A 443 -44.67 -15.42 -17.55
CA MET A 443 -44.90 -15.92 -16.21
C MET A 443 -46.37 -16.27 -16.04
N MET A 444 -46.59 -17.53 -15.69
CA MET A 444 -47.89 -18.17 -15.53
C MET A 444 -48.06 -18.54 -14.05
N ASN A 445 -48.97 -17.86 -13.36
CA ASN A 445 -49.20 -18.12 -11.94
C ASN A 445 -50.43 -19.01 -11.73
N ASP A 446 -50.31 -20.07 -10.92
CA ASP A 446 -51.46 -20.89 -10.48
C ASP A 446 -52.31 -21.42 -11.66
N ILE A 447 -51.63 -21.99 -12.66
CA ILE A 447 -52.26 -22.68 -13.79
C ILE A 447 -52.14 -24.19 -13.56
N GLU A 448 -53.27 -24.88 -13.41
CA GLU A 448 -53.29 -26.22 -12.79
C GLU A 448 -52.68 -27.28 -13.70
N ASN A 449 -53.11 -27.30 -14.97
CA ASN A 449 -52.59 -28.22 -15.97
C ASN A 449 -52.32 -27.51 -17.30
N ASN A 450 -51.30 -27.98 -18.02
CA ASN A 450 -50.99 -27.51 -19.37
C ASN A 450 -50.64 -28.68 -20.31
N PRO A 451 -51.61 -29.56 -20.65
CA PRO A 451 -51.36 -30.77 -21.42
C PRO A 451 -50.87 -30.53 -22.85
N GLY A 452 -51.21 -29.40 -23.47
CA GLY A 452 -50.72 -29.06 -24.82
C GLY A 452 -49.50 -28.14 -24.82
N GLY A 453 -49.12 -27.61 -23.65
CA GLY A 453 -47.97 -26.75 -23.45
C GLY A 453 -48.16 -25.32 -23.97
N THR A 454 -47.17 -24.49 -23.67
CA THR A 454 -47.07 -23.09 -24.11
C THR A 454 -46.04 -22.99 -25.22
N LEU A 455 -46.43 -22.44 -26.37
CA LEU A 455 -45.54 -22.15 -27.49
C LEU A 455 -45.25 -20.64 -27.54
N ILE A 456 -43.98 -20.26 -27.59
CA ILE A 456 -43.53 -18.87 -27.75
C ILE A 456 -42.90 -18.77 -29.14
N THR A 457 -43.41 -17.87 -29.97
CA THR A 457 -42.92 -17.67 -31.35
C THR A 457 -42.58 -16.20 -31.57
N ARG A 458 -41.31 -15.91 -31.85
CA ARG A 458 -40.86 -14.59 -32.32
C ARG A 458 -41.43 -14.36 -33.72
N LEU A 459 -42.05 -13.20 -33.97
CA LEU A 459 -42.72 -12.88 -35.23
C LEU A 459 -41.94 -11.92 -36.14
N ASN A 460 -40.98 -11.16 -35.59
CA ASN A 460 -40.20 -10.18 -36.34
C ASN A 460 -38.72 -10.15 -35.89
N GLY A 461 -37.91 -9.34 -36.58
CA GLY A 461 -36.46 -9.35 -36.43
C GLY A 461 -35.78 -10.50 -37.21
N PRO A 462 -34.44 -10.66 -37.07
CA PRO A 462 -33.68 -11.67 -37.78
C PRO A 462 -34.21 -13.07 -37.50
N GLU A 463 -34.15 -13.95 -38.52
CA GLU A 463 -34.51 -15.38 -38.42
C GLU A 463 -35.96 -15.67 -37.98
N ALA A 464 -36.80 -14.64 -37.84
CA ALA A 464 -38.22 -14.81 -37.56
C ALA A 464 -38.99 -15.32 -38.82
N PRO A 465 -40.05 -16.12 -38.65
CA PRO A 465 -40.57 -16.59 -37.38
C PRO A 465 -39.76 -17.74 -36.77
N GLU A 466 -39.55 -17.70 -35.46
CA GLU A 466 -38.77 -18.70 -34.73
C GLU A 466 -39.43 -19.03 -33.38
N SER A 467 -39.51 -20.32 -33.04
CA SER A 467 -40.04 -20.79 -31.77
C SER A 467 -38.93 -21.38 -30.91
N ILE A 468 -38.43 -20.60 -29.97
CA ILE A 468 -37.45 -21.01 -28.96
C ILE A 468 -38.02 -20.70 -27.58
N ILE A 469 -37.88 -21.65 -26.66
CA ILE A 469 -38.33 -21.56 -25.28
C ILE A 469 -37.23 -22.12 -24.37
N TYR A 470 -37.05 -21.45 -23.24
CA TYR A 470 -36.27 -21.93 -22.12
C TYR A 470 -37.17 -22.00 -20.88
N TYR A 471 -36.90 -22.98 -20.03
CA TYR A 471 -37.54 -23.10 -18.73
C TYR A 471 -36.67 -23.93 -17.78
N ASP A 472 -36.67 -23.56 -16.51
CA ASP A 472 -36.17 -24.38 -15.42
C ASP A 472 -37.24 -24.47 -14.33
N HIS A 473 -37.87 -25.64 -14.23
CA HIS A 473 -38.89 -25.93 -13.23
C HIS A 473 -38.35 -26.85 -12.12
N SER A 474 -37.05 -27.12 -12.07
CA SER A 474 -36.45 -28.09 -11.14
C SER A 474 -36.69 -27.75 -9.67
N SER A 475 -36.64 -26.46 -9.32
CA SER A 475 -36.93 -25.90 -7.99
C SER A 475 -38.34 -26.22 -7.46
N ILE A 476 -39.28 -26.53 -8.35
CA ILE A 476 -40.68 -26.86 -8.05
C ILE A 476 -41.03 -28.30 -8.45
N GLY A 477 -40.01 -29.15 -8.66
CA GLY A 477 -40.14 -30.56 -9.00
C GLY A 477 -40.52 -30.85 -10.46
N GLY A 478 -40.33 -29.89 -11.37
CA GLY A 478 -40.58 -30.02 -12.80
C GLY A 478 -39.32 -30.29 -13.63
N GLY A 479 -39.47 -30.24 -14.96
CA GLY A 479 -38.38 -30.47 -15.92
C GLY A 479 -37.56 -29.22 -16.24
N VAL A 480 -36.46 -29.43 -16.94
CA VAL A 480 -35.58 -28.38 -17.48
C VAL A 480 -35.58 -28.48 -19.01
N SER A 481 -35.60 -27.35 -19.71
CA SER A 481 -35.72 -27.31 -21.16
C SER A 481 -34.51 -27.90 -21.90
N GLY A 482 -34.76 -28.47 -23.08
CA GLY A 482 -33.72 -28.89 -24.03
C GLY A 482 -32.79 -30.01 -23.55
N GLY A 483 -33.15 -30.72 -22.48
CA GLY A 483 -32.28 -31.74 -21.87
C GLY A 483 -31.19 -31.18 -20.96
N GLY A 484 -31.28 -29.90 -20.56
CA GLY A 484 -30.38 -29.27 -19.60
C GLY A 484 -30.53 -29.80 -18.16
N THR A 485 -29.67 -29.30 -17.28
CA THR A 485 -29.69 -29.56 -15.83
C THR A 485 -30.18 -28.34 -15.05
N ALA A 486 -30.53 -28.50 -13.77
CA ALA A 486 -30.94 -27.38 -12.92
C ALA A 486 -29.88 -26.26 -12.94
N GLY A 487 -30.31 -25.02 -13.19
CA GLY A 487 -29.44 -23.85 -13.39
C GLY A 487 -28.89 -23.69 -14.80
N ASN A 488 -28.91 -24.74 -15.64
CA ASN A 488 -28.31 -24.76 -16.98
C ASN A 488 -29.28 -25.27 -18.07
N PRO A 489 -30.42 -24.59 -18.28
CA PRO A 489 -31.39 -24.95 -19.31
C PRO A 489 -30.84 -24.78 -20.74
N GLN A 490 -31.29 -25.64 -21.64
CA GLN A 490 -30.95 -25.57 -23.07
C GLN A 490 -32.18 -25.13 -23.87
N SER A 491 -31.96 -24.50 -25.03
CA SER A 491 -33.05 -24.04 -25.91
C SER A 491 -33.87 -25.23 -26.40
N THR A 492 -35.19 -25.08 -26.48
CA THR A 492 -36.04 -26.07 -27.13
C THR A 492 -37.20 -25.41 -27.87
N ASN A 493 -37.74 -26.10 -28.86
CA ASN A 493 -39.02 -25.76 -29.49
C ASN A 493 -40.16 -26.68 -29.03
N MET A 494 -39.88 -27.57 -28.07
CA MET A 494 -40.85 -28.50 -27.51
C MET A 494 -41.49 -27.89 -26.25
N PRO A 495 -42.79 -27.55 -26.28
CA PRO A 495 -43.49 -27.04 -25.12
C PRO A 495 -43.44 -28.00 -23.93
N TYR A 496 -43.24 -27.48 -22.71
CA TYR A 496 -43.38 -28.27 -21.50
C TYR A 496 -44.85 -28.58 -21.23
N THR A 497 -45.17 -29.85 -20.96
CA THR A 497 -46.53 -30.29 -20.63
C THR A 497 -46.57 -30.84 -19.22
N TYR A 498 -47.65 -30.55 -18.49
CA TYR A 498 -47.85 -31.04 -17.13
C TYR A 498 -49.32 -31.27 -16.81
N MET A 499 -49.56 -32.19 -15.89
CA MET A 499 -50.87 -32.65 -15.43
C MET A 499 -50.87 -32.88 -13.92
N GLY A 500 -52.04 -33.15 -13.33
CA GLY A 500 -52.17 -33.51 -11.91
C GLY A 500 -52.12 -32.31 -10.97
N ASN A 501 -52.58 -31.14 -11.43
CA ASN A 501 -52.55 -29.86 -10.71
C ASN A 501 -51.13 -29.43 -10.36
N PHE A 502 -50.18 -29.71 -11.25
CA PHE A 502 -48.78 -29.44 -11.00
C PHE A 502 -48.52 -27.95 -10.76
N GLY A 503 -49.20 -27.04 -11.47
CA GLY A 503 -48.95 -25.60 -11.33
C GLY A 503 -49.66 -24.93 -10.14
N ASN A 504 -50.43 -25.66 -9.34
CA ASN A 504 -51.11 -25.12 -8.17
C ASN A 504 -50.10 -24.48 -7.20
N ASP A 505 -50.34 -23.24 -6.80
CA ASP A 505 -49.48 -22.38 -5.95
C ASP A 505 -48.06 -22.18 -6.51
N LYS A 506 -47.89 -22.17 -7.83
CA LYS A 506 -46.58 -21.99 -8.48
C LYS A 506 -46.61 -20.91 -9.56
N MET A 507 -45.50 -20.18 -9.64
CA MET A 507 -45.17 -19.31 -10.75
C MET A 507 -44.27 -20.08 -11.72
N LEU A 508 -44.80 -20.43 -12.89
CA LEU A 508 -44.01 -20.99 -13.97
C LEU A 508 -43.42 -19.87 -14.82
N ASP A 509 -42.10 -19.82 -14.92
CA ASP A 509 -41.37 -18.85 -15.73
C ASP A 509 -40.82 -19.52 -16.99
N TYR A 510 -41.25 -19.04 -18.15
CA TYR A 510 -40.72 -19.40 -19.46
C TYR A 510 -40.06 -18.19 -20.07
N TRP A 511 -38.91 -18.33 -20.70
CA TRP A 511 -38.28 -17.19 -21.38
C TRP A 511 -37.82 -17.50 -22.78
N ALA A 512 -37.69 -16.43 -23.56
CA ALA A 512 -37.19 -16.43 -24.92
C ALA A 512 -36.49 -15.10 -25.21
N TYR A 513 -35.52 -15.11 -26.12
CA TYR A 513 -34.78 -13.91 -26.51
C TYR A 513 -34.24 -14.07 -27.93
N LEU A 514 -33.89 -12.95 -28.56
CA LEU A 514 -33.05 -12.92 -29.76
C LEU A 514 -31.58 -12.98 -29.30
N GLY A 515 -30.95 -14.15 -29.46
CA GLY A 515 -29.56 -14.39 -29.04
C GLY A 515 -28.52 -13.84 -30.03
N SER A 516 -27.30 -13.60 -29.55
CA SER A 516 -26.14 -13.20 -30.35
C SER A 516 -25.47 -14.37 -31.08
N SER A 517 -24.61 -14.07 -32.07
CA SER A 517 -23.42 -14.89 -32.30
C SER A 517 -22.54 -14.79 -31.05
N GLN A 518 -22.30 -15.91 -30.37
CA GLN A 518 -21.63 -15.90 -29.07
C GLN A 518 -20.10 -15.74 -29.23
N LYS A 519 -19.46 -14.89 -28.42
CA LYS A 519 -18.02 -15.01 -28.12
C LYS A 519 -17.92 -15.83 -26.83
N ILE A 520 -17.96 -17.16 -27.00
CA ILE A 520 -18.22 -18.11 -25.90
C ILE A 520 -17.03 -18.21 -24.95
N LEU A 521 -15.83 -17.98 -25.47
CA LEU A 521 -14.59 -18.11 -24.74
C LEU A 521 -13.55 -17.21 -25.40
N ASP A 522 -13.06 -16.22 -24.68
CA ASP A 522 -11.88 -15.45 -25.04
C ASP A 522 -11.03 -15.25 -23.79
N LYS A 523 -9.74 -14.99 -23.99
CA LYS A 523 -8.79 -14.82 -22.89
C LYS A 523 -8.58 -13.34 -22.62
N LEU A 524 -8.64 -12.95 -21.35
CA LEU A 524 -8.19 -11.64 -20.90
C LEU A 524 -6.99 -11.82 -19.97
N THR A 525 -5.95 -11.05 -20.25
CA THR A 525 -4.78 -10.91 -19.39
C THR A 525 -4.89 -9.53 -18.75
N ILE A 526 -4.85 -9.48 -17.43
CA ILE A 526 -4.88 -8.21 -16.68
C ILE A 526 -3.68 -8.10 -15.76
N THR A 527 -3.33 -6.87 -15.42
CA THR A 527 -2.40 -6.53 -14.33
C THR A 527 -3.21 -6.15 -13.10
N VAL A 528 -2.84 -6.64 -11.92
CA VAL A 528 -3.43 -6.29 -10.63
C VAL A 528 -2.39 -5.54 -9.82
N ALA A 529 -2.56 -4.22 -9.72
CA ALA A 529 -1.62 -3.31 -9.08
C ALA A 529 -2.11 -2.86 -7.70
N LYS A 530 -1.19 -2.43 -6.84
CA LYS A 530 -1.51 -1.85 -5.51
C LYS A 530 -2.01 -0.41 -5.62
N ASP A 531 -1.29 0.43 -6.38
CA ASP A 531 -1.65 1.83 -6.66
C ASP A 531 -1.14 2.25 -8.04
N CYS A 532 -2.02 2.77 -8.90
CA CYS A 532 -1.65 3.30 -10.21
C CYS A 532 -1.32 4.80 -10.20
N SER A 533 -1.28 5.46 -9.05
CA SER A 533 -1.13 6.91 -8.93
C SER A 533 0.22 7.42 -8.41
N ALA A 534 1.18 6.54 -8.13
CA ALA A 534 2.55 6.95 -7.84
C ALA A 534 3.16 7.63 -9.07
N ALA A 535 3.66 8.86 -8.92
CA ALA A 535 4.59 9.44 -9.89
C ALA A 535 5.88 8.59 -9.88
N PRO A 536 6.66 8.54 -10.98
CA PRO A 536 8.02 8.06 -10.90
C PRO A 536 8.72 8.81 -9.76
N ILE A 537 9.36 8.06 -8.87
CA ILE A 537 10.18 8.63 -7.79
C ILE A 537 11.43 9.25 -8.47
N ASP A 538 11.91 10.34 -7.89
CA ASP A 538 12.99 11.21 -8.35
C ASP A 538 13.59 11.75 -7.03
N THR A 539 14.47 10.95 -6.44
CA THR A 539 14.90 11.04 -5.04
C THR A 539 15.76 12.28 -4.81
N ASP A 540 16.80 12.44 -5.60
CA ASP A 540 17.71 13.60 -5.63
C ASP A 540 17.11 14.90 -6.20
N LYS A 541 16.03 14.81 -7.00
CA LYS A 541 15.36 15.94 -7.69
C LYS A 541 16.21 16.59 -8.78
N ASP A 542 17.08 15.84 -9.41
CA ASP A 542 17.81 16.28 -10.60
C ASP A 542 16.89 16.34 -11.84
N GLY A 543 15.71 15.71 -11.77
CA GLY A 543 14.69 15.67 -12.82
C GLY A 543 14.73 14.43 -13.72
N ILE A 544 15.56 13.46 -13.38
CA ILE A 544 15.64 12.10 -13.92
C ILE A 544 14.98 11.16 -12.88
N PRO A 545 14.02 10.32 -13.29
CA PRO A 545 13.40 9.40 -12.34
C PRO A 545 14.31 8.22 -11.97
N ASP A 546 14.25 7.77 -10.72
CA ASP A 546 15.10 6.73 -10.14
C ASP A 546 15.27 5.49 -11.05
N VAL A 547 14.17 5.03 -11.65
CA VAL A 547 14.14 3.88 -12.58
C VAL A 547 15.01 3.98 -13.85
N VAL A 548 15.60 5.15 -14.12
CA VAL A 548 16.53 5.41 -15.22
C VAL A 548 17.70 6.29 -14.79
N ASP A 549 17.76 6.66 -13.52
CA ASP A 549 18.93 7.28 -12.93
C ASP A 549 20.05 6.24 -12.83
N LEU A 550 21.28 6.68 -12.61
CA LEU A 550 22.42 5.82 -12.33
C LEU A 550 23.08 6.18 -10.99
N ASP A 551 22.56 7.18 -10.29
CA ASP A 551 23.05 7.78 -9.05
C ASP A 551 21.84 8.45 -8.36
N ASP A 552 20.92 7.61 -7.85
CA ASP A 552 19.56 7.97 -7.42
C ASP A 552 19.49 9.06 -6.32
N ASP A 553 20.53 9.18 -5.49
CA ASP A 553 20.66 10.17 -4.43
C ASP A 553 21.76 11.22 -4.67
N ASN A 554 22.53 11.06 -5.75
CA ASN A 554 23.52 12.00 -6.27
C ASN A 554 24.68 12.27 -5.31
N ASP A 555 25.10 11.27 -4.55
CA ASP A 555 26.29 11.31 -3.70
C ASP A 555 27.61 11.09 -4.50
N GLY A 556 27.50 10.66 -5.77
CA GLY A 556 28.62 10.44 -6.68
C GLY A 556 29.14 9.01 -6.75
N VAL A 557 28.56 8.11 -5.97
CA VAL A 557 28.65 6.65 -6.11
C VAL A 557 27.44 6.21 -6.92
N SER A 558 27.65 5.46 -8.02
CA SER A 558 26.51 5.00 -8.82
C SER A 558 25.76 3.85 -8.15
N ASP A 559 24.45 3.68 -8.36
CA ASP A 559 23.62 2.59 -7.78
C ASP A 559 24.23 1.19 -7.95
N VAL A 560 24.94 0.98 -9.07
CA VAL A 560 25.58 -0.30 -9.41
C VAL A 560 26.86 -0.53 -8.59
N GLN A 561 27.57 0.53 -8.21
CA GLN A 561 28.79 0.48 -7.41
C GLN A 561 28.47 0.22 -5.94
N GLU A 562 27.40 0.82 -5.42
CA GLU A 562 26.89 0.60 -4.06
C GLU A 562 26.33 -0.82 -3.92
N PHE A 563 25.56 -1.27 -4.93
CA PHE A 563 25.06 -2.65 -4.96
C PHE A 563 26.12 -3.71 -5.29
N CYS A 564 27.10 -3.43 -6.16
CA CYS A 564 28.10 -4.41 -6.60
C CYS A 564 29.56 -3.94 -6.58
N ASN A 565 30.24 -4.23 -5.46
CA ASN A 565 31.69 -4.13 -5.32
C ASN A 565 32.39 -5.51 -5.24
N LEU A 566 33.73 -5.52 -5.40
CA LEU A 566 34.54 -6.75 -5.51
C LEU A 566 34.84 -7.42 -4.15
N GLY A 567 34.59 -6.74 -3.03
CA GLY A 567 34.82 -7.21 -1.65
C GLY A 567 33.61 -7.87 -1.00
N LYS A 568 32.39 -7.40 -1.27
CA LYS A 568 31.16 -8.11 -0.90
C LYS A 568 31.19 -9.47 -1.61
N LYS A 569 31.13 -10.59 -0.87
CA LYS A 569 31.25 -12.00 -1.36
C LYS A 569 30.17 -12.42 -2.39
N PHE A 570 29.40 -11.49 -2.93
CA PHE A 570 28.30 -11.72 -3.85
C PHE A 570 28.77 -11.50 -5.29
N THR A 571 28.63 -12.53 -6.12
CA THR A 571 28.84 -12.38 -7.56
C THR A 571 27.83 -11.38 -8.12
N CYS A 572 28.29 -10.27 -8.72
CA CYS A 572 27.42 -9.38 -9.50
C CYS A 572 26.47 -10.23 -10.33
N LEU A 573 25.17 -9.98 -10.21
CA LEU A 573 24.19 -10.66 -11.04
C LEU A 573 24.62 -10.47 -12.51
N PRO A 574 24.47 -11.49 -13.38
CA PRO A 574 25.12 -11.51 -14.70
C PRO A 574 24.79 -10.34 -15.63
N ASN A 575 23.83 -9.48 -15.25
CA ASN A 575 23.32 -8.35 -16.01
C ASN A 575 23.16 -7.05 -15.19
N SER A 576 23.84 -6.86 -14.05
CA SER A 576 23.91 -5.58 -13.29
C SER A 576 22.67 -4.68 -13.43
N SER A 577 21.52 -5.16 -12.95
CA SER A 577 20.27 -4.42 -13.01
C SER A 577 20.32 -3.33 -11.96
N ASP A 578 20.07 -2.09 -12.39
CA ASP A 578 19.73 -0.94 -11.54
C ASP A 578 18.73 -1.40 -10.43
N PRO A 579 19.03 -1.15 -9.13
CA PRO A 579 18.16 -1.57 -8.02
C PRO A 579 16.75 -0.97 -8.09
N SER A 580 16.62 0.27 -8.57
CA SER A 580 15.38 1.01 -8.74
C SER A 580 14.59 0.60 -9.99
N ALA A 581 15.23 -0.05 -10.97
CA ALA A 581 14.55 -0.62 -12.13
C ALA A 581 13.50 -1.69 -11.79
N ASP A 582 12.63 -1.97 -12.75
CA ASP A 582 11.55 -2.97 -12.69
C ASP A 582 11.75 -3.96 -13.85
N ASP A 583 12.56 -4.99 -13.61
CA ASP A 583 13.02 -5.93 -14.65
C ASP A 583 11.90 -6.84 -15.17
N ASP A 584 10.90 -7.15 -14.34
CA ASP A 584 9.80 -8.06 -14.67
C ASP A 584 8.48 -7.34 -15.04
N LEU A 585 8.48 -6.01 -14.92
CA LEU A 585 7.42 -5.07 -15.29
C LEU A 585 6.16 -5.20 -14.43
N ASP A 586 6.30 -5.57 -13.16
CA ASP A 586 5.22 -5.65 -12.18
C ASP A 586 5.03 -4.37 -11.34
N ARG A 587 5.90 -3.38 -11.56
CA ARG A 587 6.00 -2.08 -10.86
C ARG A 587 6.46 -2.16 -9.42
N ILE A 588 7.17 -3.23 -9.06
CA ILE A 588 7.94 -3.34 -7.82
C ILE A 588 9.42 -3.19 -8.21
N PRO A 589 10.14 -2.20 -7.65
CA PRO A 589 11.58 -2.06 -7.91
C PRO A 589 12.36 -3.31 -7.51
N ASN A 590 13.45 -3.60 -8.20
CA ASN A 590 14.25 -4.82 -8.02
C ASN A 590 14.68 -5.03 -6.55
N TYR A 591 15.03 -3.96 -5.82
CA TYR A 591 15.44 -4.06 -4.41
C TYR A 591 14.30 -4.46 -3.44
N LYS A 592 13.04 -4.29 -3.87
CA LYS A 592 11.81 -4.64 -3.12
C LYS A 592 11.11 -5.88 -3.64
N ASP A 593 11.53 -6.41 -4.78
CA ASP A 593 10.82 -7.44 -5.51
C ASP A 593 11.15 -8.85 -5.01
N ALA A 594 10.12 -9.58 -4.56
CA ALA A 594 10.25 -10.98 -4.16
C ALA A 594 10.39 -11.96 -5.35
N PHE A 595 10.06 -11.53 -6.58
CA PHE A 595 9.91 -12.37 -7.77
C PHE A 595 10.41 -11.74 -9.09
N ASN A 596 11.68 -11.34 -9.18
CA ASN A 596 12.24 -10.74 -10.40
C ASN A 596 12.48 -11.72 -11.58
N GLY A 597 11.39 -12.13 -12.27
CA GLY A 597 11.25 -12.55 -13.68
C GLY A 597 12.20 -13.58 -14.34
N THR A 598 13.51 -13.55 -14.09
CA THR A 598 14.53 -14.36 -14.76
C THR A 598 15.56 -14.99 -13.84
N THR A 599 15.62 -14.57 -12.58
CA THR A 599 16.37 -15.24 -11.52
C THR A 599 15.47 -15.36 -10.32
N ASN A 600 15.27 -16.57 -9.79
CA ASN A 600 15.02 -16.64 -8.36
C ASN A 600 16.22 -15.93 -7.73
N VAL A 601 16.05 -14.71 -7.21
CA VAL A 601 16.88 -14.20 -6.11
C VAL A 601 16.53 -15.02 -4.86
N GLY A 602 16.55 -16.35 -5.03
CA GLY A 602 16.21 -17.33 -4.05
C GLY A 602 17.45 -17.57 -3.23
N SER A 603 17.67 -16.70 -2.24
CA SER A 603 18.19 -17.13 -0.94
C SER A 603 18.06 -16.09 0.20
N GLY A 604 17.20 -15.07 0.11
CA GLY A 604 17.15 -14.03 1.17
C GLY A 604 15.78 -13.46 1.52
N CYS A 605 14.92 -13.19 0.53
CA CYS A 605 13.72 -12.40 0.75
C CYS A 605 12.64 -13.18 1.51
N ILE A 606 12.11 -12.55 2.56
CA ILE A 606 10.94 -13.02 3.30
C ILE A 606 9.76 -12.21 2.77
N ASP A 607 8.90 -12.88 1.99
CA ASP A 607 7.55 -12.40 1.69
C ASP A 607 6.56 -13.29 2.46
N ALA A 608 6.35 -12.99 3.74
CA ALA A 608 5.51 -13.79 4.63
C ALA A 608 4.03 -13.67 4.27
N ASN A 609 3.64 -12.62 3.55
CA ASN A 609 2.26 -12.29 3.24
C ASN A 609 1.87 -12.68 1.78
N ASN A 610 2.84 -13.08 0.95
CA ASN A 610 2.75 -13.43 -0.47
C ASN A 610 2.16 -12.31 -1.35
N ASP A 611 2.48 -11.04 -1.07
CA ASP A 611 2.05 -9.89 -1.88
C ASP A 611 3.03 -9.52 -2.99
N GLY A 612 4.15 -10.24 -3.10
CA GLY A 612 5.19 -10.01 -4.11
C GLY A 612 6.24 -8.99 -3.69
N ILE A 613 6.11 -8.37 -2.50
CA ILE A 613 7.05 -7.40 -1.96
C ILE A 613 7.83 -8.05 -0.80
N CYS A 614 9.12 -7.79 -0.72
CA CYS A 614 9.92 -8.21 0.43
C CYS A 614 9.45 -7.48 1.70
N ASP A 615 9.19 -8.22 2.80
CA ASP A 615 8.77 -7.63 4.08
C ASP A 615 9.90 -6.80 4.74
N VAL A 616 11.15 -7.04 4.34
CA VAL A 616 12.37 -6.33 4.77
C VAL A 616 13.28 -6.21 3.54
N ILE A 617 13.99 -5.10 3.41
CA ILE A 617 15.01 -4.92 2.38
C ILE A 617 16.12 -5.96 2.62
N LEU A 618 16.64 -6.54 1.56
CA LEU A 618 17.69 -7.54 1.72
C LEU A 618 18.98 -6.83 2.13
N ALA A 619 19.72 -7.42 3.06
CA ALA A 619 21.06 -6.97 3.47
C ALA A 619 22.14 -6.99 2.35
N ILE A 620 21.74 -7.16 1.09
CA ILE A 620 22.60 -6.97 -0.08
C ILE A 620 22.33 -5.62 -0.77
N TYR A 621 21.30 -4.90 -0.32
CA TYR A 621 20.84 -3.61 -0.80
C TYR A 621 20.78 -2.60 0.35
N ASP A 622 21.20 -2.95 1.56
CA ASP A 622 20.96 -2.22 2.82
C ASP A 622 22.05 -2.67 3.80
N THR A 623 23.17 -1.95 3.79
CA THR A 623 24.45 -2.33 4.42
C THR A 623 24.41 -2.14 5.94
N ASP A 624 23.79 -1.09 6.43
CA ASP A 624 23.62 -0.81 7.86
C ASP A 624 22.36 -1.43 8.49
N GLY A 625 21.40 -1.87 7.68
CA GLY A 625 20.18 -2.51 8.11
C GLY A 625 19.10 -1.55 8.63
N ASP A 626 19.16 -0.27 8.26
CA ASP A 626 18.23 0.76 8.70
C ASP A 626 16.92 0.80 7.87
N ASN A 627 16.85 0.05 6.76
CA ASN A 627 15.79 -0.04 5.75
C ASN A 627 15.73 1.11 4.73
N ILE A 628 16.77 1.91 4.63
CA ILE A 628 17.09 2.73 3.46
C ILE A 628 18.09 1.91 2.63
N PRO A 629 17.81 1.64 1.36
CA PRO A 629 18.78 0.95 0.53
C PRO A 629 20.01 1.81 0.23
N ASP A 630 21.19 1.20 0.11
CA ASP A 630 22.48 1.87 -0.19
C ASP A 630 22.34 2.96 -1.27
N HIS A 631 21.84 2.63 -2.48
CA HIS A 631 21.55 3.61 -3.57
C HIS A 631 20.56 4.75 -3.28
N LEU A 632 20.03 4.87 -2.06
CA LEU A 632 19.18 5.97 -1.62
C LEU A 632 19.66 6.53 -0.26
N ASP A 633 20.82 6.09 0.20
CA ASP A 633 21.42 6.32 1.51
C ASP A 633 22.69 7.16 1.33
N LEU A 634 22.76 8.32 1.98
CA LEU A 634 23.92 9.21 1.88
C LEU A 634 25.04 8.86 2.87
N ASP A 635 24.87 7.82 3.68
CA ASP A 635 25.78 7.30 4.72
C ASP A 635 25.52 5.78 4.89
N SER A 636 25.87 5.01 3.85
CA SER A 636 25.48 3.61 3.62
C SER A 636 25.89 2.65 4.75
N ASP A 637 26.95 2.95 5.48
CA ASP A 637 27.39 2.18 6.63
C ASP A 637 27.17 2.85 7.99
N ASN A 638 26.61 4.06 8.00
CA ASN A 638 26.14 4.77 9.19
C ASN A 638 27.25 4.99 10.22
N ASP A 639 28.46 5.21 9.74
CA ASP A 639 29.62 5.60 10.53
C ASP A 639 29.66 7.13 10.76
N GLY A 640 28.79 7.89 10.08
CA GLY A 640 28.61 9.33 10.22
C GLY A 640 29.47 10.18 9.29
N ILE A 641 30.30 9.58 8.46
CA ILE A 641 30.86 10.16 7.25
C ILE A 641 29.81 9.97 6.13
N THR A 642 29.90 10.72 5.03
CA THR A 642 28.94 10.54 3.93
C THR A 642 29.63 9.88 2.77
N ASP A 643 28.92 9.03 2.04
CA ASP A 643 29.40 8.31 0.85
C ASP A 643 30.09 9.25 -0.15
N LEU A 644 29.60 10.50 -0.31
CA LEU A 644 30.24 11.55 -1.13
C LEU A 644 31.65 11.94 -0.66
N ASP A 645 31.83 12.12 0.65
CA ASP A 645 33.13 12.45 1.26
C ASP A 645 34.08 11.23 1.15
N GLU A 646 33.56 10.00 1.24
CA GLU A 646 34.32 8.74 1.17
C GLU A 646 34.63 8.27 -0.25
N ALA A 647 33.80 8.61 -1.23
CA ALA A 647 34.02 8.30 -2.64
C ALA A 647 35.32 8.90 -3.19
N GLY A 648 35.91 9.87 -2.49
CA GLY A 648 37.31 10.25 -2.72
C GLY A 648 37.56 11.12 -3.94
N HIS A 649 36.49 11.63 -4.55
CA HIS A 649 36.55 12.33 -5.82
C HIS A 649 36.48 13.85 -5.72
N ASN A 650 36.32 14.40 -4.52
CA ASN A 650 36.28 15.84 -4.25
C ASN A 650 35.27 16.59 -5.15
N GLN A 651 34.06 16.02 -5.31
CA GLN A 651 32.98 16.72 -6.02
C GLN A 651 32.45 17.89 -5.17
N PRO A 652 31.79 18.89 -5.81
CA PRO A 652 31.28 20.04 -5.08
C PRO A 652 30.12 19.65 -4.16
N ASP A 653 30.23 19.97 -2.87
CA ASP A 653 29.13 20.00 -1.91
C ASP A 653 29.34 21.23 -1.01
N VAL A 654 28.69 22.35 -1.35
CA VAL A 654 28.88 23.65 -0.68
C VAL A 654 28.00 23.78 0.55
N ASP A 655 26.82 23.16 0.57
CA ASP A 655 25.91 23.22 1.71
C ASP A 655 26.03 22.04 2.68
N ARG A 656 26.91 21.08 2.35
CA ARG A 656 27.35 19.91 3.13
C ARG A 656 26.17 19.07 3.56
N ASN A 657 25.46 18.58 2.57
CA ASN A 657 24.30 17.72 2.75
C ASN A 657 24.50 16.29 2.24
N GLY A 658 25.71 15.92 1.82
CA GLY A 658 26.02 14.61 1.28
C GLY A 658 25.65 14.45 -0.20
N VAL A 659 25.14 15.50 -0.85
CA VAL A 659 24.68 15.45 -2.25
C VAL A 659 25.51 16.39 -3.10
N ILE A 660 25.88 15.96 -4.31
CA ILE A 660 26.63 16.79 -5.25
C ILE A 660 25.83 18.04 -5.64
N ASP A 661 26.45 19.21 -5.47
CA ASP A 661 25.88 20.49 -5.84
C ASP A 661 25.85 20.68 -7.37
N GLY A 662 24.65 20.83 -7.94
CA GLY A 662 24.48 21.01 -9.38
C GLY A 662 23.14 21.62 -9.81
N LEU A 663 23.08 22.13 -11.04
CA LEU A 663 21.81 22.33 -11.72
C LEU A 663 21.48 21.04 -12.48
N PRO A 664 20.21 20.61 -12.58
CA PRO A 664 19.76 19.43 -13.37
C PRO A 664 20.46 19.15 -14.70
N ILE A 665 20.96 20.19 -15.39
CA ILE A 665 21.66 20.04 -16.67
C ILE A 665 23.05 19.40 -16.57
N VAL A 666 23.62 19.28 -15.37
CA VAL A 666 24.99 18.73 -15.15
C VAL A 666 24.99 17.25 -14.79
N PHE A 667 23.82 16.63 -14.67
CA PHE A 667 23.58 15.21 -14.36
C PHE A 667 23.13 14.42 -15.61
N GLY A 668 23.42 14.97 -16.80
CA GLY A 668 23.21 14.24 -18.05
C GLY A 668 21.75 13.87 -18.35
N LYS A 669 21.53 12.62 -18.79
CA LYS A 669 20.20 12.04 -19.08
C LYS A 669 19.93 10.76 -18.30
N ASN A 670 20.92 10.38 -17.51
CA ASN A 670 21.14 9.13 -16.83
C ASN A 670 21.51 9.42 -15.37
N GLY A 671 21.20 10.64 -14.90
CA GLY A 671 21.42 11.25 -13.58
C GLY A 671 22.83 11.24 -12.99
N LEU A 672 23.76 10.43 -13.50
CA LEU A 672 25.16 10.49 -13.07
C LEU A 672 25.81 11.84 -13.41
N TYR A 673 26.54 12.41 -12.44
CA TYR A 673 27.20 13.70 -12.58
C TYR A 673 28.22 13.74 -13.75
N ASP A 674 28.01 14.63 -14.73
CA ASP A 674 28.74 14.71 -16.02
C ASP A 674 30.29 14.65 -15.89
N PRO A 675 30.94 15.32 -14.92
CA PRO A 675 32.38 15.24 -14.72
C PRO A 675 32.90 13.83 -14.40
N ILE A 676 32.11 13.02 -13.68
CA ILE A 676 32.45 11.65 -13.29
C ILE A 676 31.87 10.60 -14.26
N ASP A 677 30.91 10.95 -15.12
CA ASP A 677 30.31 10.02 -16.09
C ASP A 677 31.23 9.65 -17.28
N ILE A 678 31.47 8.36 -17.57
CA ILE A 678 32.25 7.88 -18.74
C ILE A 678 31.62 8.30 -20.09
N ASP A 679 30.29 8.29 -20.20
CA ASP A 679 29.52 8.64 -21.40
C ASP A 679 28.14 9.22 -21.04
N THR A 680 28.10 10.55 -20.85
CA THR A 680 26.92 11.44 -20.67
C THR A 680 25.74 11.26 -21.65
N SER A 681 25.86 10.37 -22.64
CA SER A 681 24.82 10.07 -23.63
C SER A 681 24.23 8.66 -23.52
N SER A 682 24.76 7.83 -22.62
CA SER A 682 24.41 6.42 -22.45
C SER A 682 23.69 6.18 -21.12
N LEU A 683 22.46 5.67 -21.17
CA LEU A 683 21.64 5.30 -19.99
C LEU A 683 22.17 4.09 -19.19
N THR A 684 23.37 3.62 -19.52
CA THR A 684 24.04 2.48 -18.87
C THR A 684 25.54 2.75 -18.80
N ALA A 685 25.93 4.02 -18.79
CA ALA A 685 27.33 4.39 -18.57
C ALA A 685 27.73 3.97 -17.15
N GLY A 686 29.03 3.86 -16.90
CA GLY A 686 29.54 3.71 -15.54
C GLY A 686 30.31 4.96 -15.12
N SER A 687 30.69 5.04 -13.85
CA SER A 687 31.55 6.09 -13.35
C SER A 687 32.99 5.97 -13.88
N LYS A 688 33.63 7.10 -14.16
CA LYS A 688 35.08 7.20 -14.49
C LYS A 688 35.94 6.91 -13.26
N ILE A 689 35.33 6.94 -12.08
CA ILE A 689 35.97 6.86 -10.78
C ILE A 689 35.63 5.50 -10.16
N ILE A 690 36.63 4.97 -9.45
CA ILE A 690 36.46 3.82 -8.57
C ILE A 690 36.46 4.46 -7.17
N PRO A 691 35.42 4.24 -6.34
CA PRO A 691 35.41 4.64 -4.94
C PRO A 691 36.71 4.25 -4.24
N TRP A 692 37.09 4.99 -3.20
CA TRP A 692 38.28 4.65 -2.44
C TRP A 692 38.10 3.31 -1.69
N ASP A 693 39.25 2.71 -1.38
CA ASP A 693 39.46 1.41 -0.73
C ASP A 693 40.85 1.59 -0.10
N THR A 694 40.87 2.30 1.02
CA THR A 694 42.06 2.94 1.58
C THR A 694 43.08 1.91 2.05
N ASP A 695 42.63 0.85 2.72
CA ASP A 695 43.48 -0.26 3.14
C ASP A 695 43.71 -1.33 2.04
N GLY A 696 42.90 -1.34 0.97
CA GLY A 696 42.99 -2.27 -0.15
C GLY A 696 42.45 -3.68 0.12
N ASP A 697 41.49 -3.86 1.03
CA ASP A 697 40.89 -5.17 1.38
C ASP A 697 39.78 -5.61 0.43
N GLY A 698 39.30 -4.66 -0.38
CA GLY A 698 38.29 -4.82 -1.40
C GLY A 698 36.89 -4.35 -0.99
N ILE A 699 36.67 -3.94 0.26
CA ILE A 699 35.51 -3.21 0.73
C ILE A 699 35.80 -1.71 0.49
N PRO A 700 34.97 -1.00 -0.27
CA PRO A 700 35.13 0.44 -0.44
C PRO A 700 34.87 1.20 0.86
N ASP A 701 35.47 2.39 0.99
CA ASP A 701 35.42 3.21 2.21
C ASP A 701 33.97 3.47 2.70
N HIS A 702 33.04 3.90 1.83
CA HIS A 702 31.58 4.06 2.15
C HIS A 702 30.82 2.79 2.63
N ASP A 703 31.50 1.64 2.70
CA ASP A 703 30.98 0.36 3.21
C ASP A 703 31.87 -0.22 4.35
N ASP A 704 32.92 0.50 4.76
CA ASP A 704 34.00 0.07 5.63
C ASP A 704 34.03 0.91 6.92
N LEU A 705 33.83 0.27 8.08
CA LEU A 705 33.78 0.98 9.36
C LEU A 705 35.16 1.33 9.95
N ASP A 706 36.26 0.92 9.30
CA ASP A 706 37.66 1.03 9.75
C ASP A 706 38.56 1.14 8.49
N SER A 707 38.38 2.23 7.73
CA SER A 707 38.84 2.40 6.33
C SER A 707 40.35 2.29 6.13
N ASP A 708 41.15 2.64 7.13
CA ASP A 708 42.61 2.49 7.10
C ASP A 708 43.12 1.25 7.87
N ASN A 709 42.21 0.54 8.54
CA ASN A 709 42.42 -0.67 9.33
C ASN A 709 43.46 -0.49 10.44
N ASP A 710 43.54 0.69 11.05
CA ASP A 710 44.37 0.95 12.23
C ASP A 710 43.72 0.39 13.53
N GLY A 711 42.43 0.05 13.49
CA GLY A 711 41.69 -0.53 14.61
C GLY A 711 41.00 0.48 15.53
N ILE A 712 41.02 1.75 15.21
CA ILE A 712 40.00 2.72 15.60
C ILE A 712 38.82 2.55 14.61
N PHE A 713 37.70 3.22 14.79
CA PHE A 713 36.62 3.14 13.80
C PHE A 713 36.42 4.54 13.24
N ASP A 714 36.05 4.65 11.98
CA ASP A 714 35.91 5.90 11.24
C ASP A 714 34.96 6.89 11.96
N LEU A 715 33.86 6.39 12.54
CA LEU A 715 32.95 7.16 13.40
C LEU A 715 33.65 7.86 14.58
N ARG A 716 34.65 7.21 15.19
CA ARG A 716 35.45 7.78 16.27
C ARG A 716 36.41 8.83 15.74
N GLU A 717 37.04 8.56 14.62
CA GLU A 717 38.04 9.45 14.00
C GLU A 717 37.42 10.71 13.44
N ALA A 718 36.22 10.64 12.87
CA ALA A 718 35.50 11.81 12.39
C ALA A 718 35.09 12.82 13.49
N ASP A 719 35.18 12.46 14.77
CA ASP A 719 34.92 13.29 15.97
C ASP A 719 33.52 13.97 16.01
N TYR A 720 32.47 13.21 15.67
CA TYR A 720 31.07 13.69 15.75
C TYR A 720 30.42 13.55 17.15
N GLY A 721 31.20 13.26 18.20
CA GLY A 721 30.71 13.08 19.57
C GLY A 721 30.29 11.64 19.93
N TYR A 722 31.12 10.67 19.53
CA TYR A 722 30.94 9.21 19.59
C TYR A 722 30.35 8.66 20.91
N GLU A 723 30.72 9.16 22.11
CA GLU A 723 30.27 8.60 23.42
C GLU A 723 28.73 8.60 23.62
N ILE A 724 28.02 9.46 22.89
CA ILE A 724 26.57 9.60 22.99
C ILE A 724 25.86 8.73 21.95
N VAL A 725 26.54 8.47 20.83
CA VAL A 725 25.93 8.06 19.56
C VAL A 725 26.22 6.61 19.23
N ASP A 726 27.37 6.03 19.61
CA ASP A 726 27.60 4.57 19.58
C ASP A 726 27.87 4.05 21.01
N LYS A 727 26.82 3.55 21.66
CA LYS A 727 26.93 2.94 23.01
C LYS A 727 27.27 1.46 22.94
N ASN A 728 27.12 0.83 21.79
CA ASN A 728 27.26 -0.61 21.63
C ASN A 728 28.68 -0.98 21.13
N ASN A 729 29.42 0.00 20.63
CA ASN A 729 30.81 -0.05 20.20
C ASN A 729 30.97 -1.01 19.01
N ASP A 730 30.08 -0.90 18.02
CA ASP A 730 30.12 -1.66 16.77
C ASP A 730 30.54 -0.83 15.55
N GLY A 731 30.94 0.43 15.74
CA GLY A 731 31.42 1.30 14.67
C GLY A 731 30.32 2.13 14.02
N ARG A 732 29.05 1.81 14.29
CA ARG A 732 27.89 2.48 13.69
C ARG A 732 27.19 3.37 14.70
N ILE A 733 26.50 4.40 14.21
CA ILE A 733 25.63 5.24 15.04
C ILE A 733 24.44 4.39 15.55
N ASP A 734 24.24 4.31 16.88
CA ASP A 734 23.20 3.47 17.49
C ASP A 734 21.78 3.89 17.08
N ILE A 735 21.15 3.03 16.28
CA ILE A 735 19.79 3.21 15.80
C ILE A 735 18.72 2.59 16.74
N SER A 736 18.07 3.38 17.63
CA SER A 736 17.06 2.82 18.57
C SER A 736 15.68 2.54 17.93
N THR A 737 15.49 1.33 17.37
CA THR A 737 14.27 0.52 17.07
C THR A 737 13.01 1.11 16.38
N SER A 738 13.02 2.33 15.84
CA SER A 738 12.08 2.71 14.76
C SER A 738 12.54 3.99 14.06
N LEU A 739 13.35 3.81 13.01
CA LEU A 739 13.90 4.81 12.06
C LEU A 739 14.53 6.06 12.73
N PRO A 740 15.81 5.98 13.12
CA PRO A 740 16.57 7.07 13.70
C PRO A 740 17.51 7.77 12.71
N VAL A 741 17.42 7.41 11.43
CA VAL A 741 17.90 8.16 10.27
C VAL A 741 16.78 9.02 9.67
N ASP A 742 17.11 9.93 8.77
CA ASP A 742 16.12 10.70 8.02
C ASP A 742 15.62 9.96 6.74
N ALA A 743 15.17 10.68 5.72
CA ALA A 743 14.64 10.06 4.50
C ALA A 743 15.73 9.74 3.46
N ASN A 744 16.96 10.21 3.70
CA ASN A 744 18.14 10.05 2.87
C ASN A 744 19.22 9.23 3.61
N GLY A 745 18.80 8.36 4.54
CA GLY A 745 19.72 7.49 5.30
C GLY A 745 20.64 8.14 6.35
N LEU A 746 20.80 9.47 6.32
CA LEU A 746 21.61 10.18 7.33
C LEU A 746 21.05 10.05 8.76
N ALA A 747 21.92 9.71 9.71
CA ALA A 747 21.58 9.74 11.13
C ALA A 747 21.03 11.11 11.58
N ILE A 748 19.90 11.12 12.29
CA ILE A 748 19.16 12.35 12.67
C ILE A 748 20.02 13.39 13.40
N ILE A 749 21.07 12.94 14.09
CA ILE A 749 21.99 13.77 14.87
C ILE A 749 22.93 14.61 14.02
N ILE A 750 23.27 14.18 12.80
CA ILE A 750 24.15 14.85 11.85
C ILE A 750 23.38 15.42 10.65
N SER A 751 22.23 14.80 10.31
CA SER A 751 21.34 15.21 9.22
C SER A 751 21.06 16.73 9.19
N PRO A 752 21.39 17.43 8.09
CA PRO A 752 21.07 18.85 7.91
C PRO A 752 19.58 19.15 7.90
N THR A 753 18.76 18.20 7.45
CA THR A 753 17.29 18.36 7.41
C THR A 753 16.72 18.47 8.83
N ASN A 754 17.39 17.84 9.80
CA ASN A 754 16.95 17.79 11.19
C ASN A 754 17.68 18.80 12.08
N THR A 755 18.99 18.98 11.91
CA THR A 755 19.81 19.91 12.71
C THR A 755 19.69 21.35 12.20
N ASN A 756 19.30 21.56 10.94
CA ASN A 756 19.46 22.82 10.20
C ASN A 756 20.91 23.34 10.21
N GLN A 757 21.90 22.46 10.28
CA GLN A 757 23.32 22.77 10.13
C GLN A 757 23.93 21.88 9.04
N PRO A 758 24.89 22.39 8.25
CA PRO A 758 25.71 21.56 7.36
C PRO A 758 26.40 20.42 8.13
N ILE A 759 26.64 19.29 7.49
CA ILE A 759 27.46 18.20 8.02
C ILE A 759 28.89 18.74 8.24
N GLY A 760 29.48 18.39 9.39
CA GLY A 760 30.84 18.80 9.74
C GLY A 760 31.86 18.22 8.75
N TYR A 761 33.05 18.82 8.66
CA TYR A 761 34.13 18.13 7.94
C TYR A 761 34.62 17.03 8.87
N PRO A 762 34.94 15.83 8.33
CA PRO A 762 35.72 14.86 9.06
C PRO A 762 36.95 15.55 9.65
N LYS A 763 37.33 15.11 10.85
CA LYS A 763 38.44 15.69 11.58
C LYS A 763 39.75 15.47 10.80
N ASP A 764 40.61 16.48 10.86
CA ASP A 764 42.00 16.49 10.37
C ASP A 764 42.78 17.18 11.49
N PHE A 765 43.32 16.38 12.41
CA PHE A 765 43.87 16.86 13.68
C PHE A 765 45.18 17.62 13.47
N ASP A 766 46.12 17.07 12.70
CA ASP A 766 47.42 17.67 12.44
C ASP A 766 47.42 18.74 11.32
N ASN A 767 46.32 18.85 10.56
CA ASN A 767 46.11 19.76 9.44
C ASN A 767 47.05 19.49 8.25
N ASP A 768 47.41 18.25 7.98
CA ASP A 768 48.23 17.83 6.83
C ASP A 768 47.40 17.67 5.53
N GLY A 769 46.08 17.58 5.65
CA GLY A 769 45.11 17.43 4.58
C GLY A 769 44.67 16.00 4.28
N ILE A 770 45.02 15.04 5.13
CA ILE A 770 44.47 13.69 5.22
C ILE A 770 43.58 13.68 6.48
N PRO A 771 42.29 13.36 6.36
CA PRO A 771 41.43 13.22 7.53
C PRO A 771 41.86 12.04 8.42
N ASP A 772 41.56 12.13 9.72
CA ASP A 772 42.01 11.17 10.74
C ASP A 772 41.65 9.71 10.39
N TRP A 773 40.43 9.45 9.89
CA TRP A 773 39.95 8.11 9.47
C TRP A 773 40.71 7.49 8.29
N HIS A 774 41.63 8.24 7.68
CA HIS A 774 42.54 7.85 6.60
C HIS A 774 44.02 7.95 7.00
N ASP A 775 44.30 8.40 8.23
CA ASP A 775 45.60 8.81 8.71
C ASP A 775 46.09 7.84 9.79
N LEU A 776 47.18 7.11 9.49
CA LEU A 776 47.74 6.14 10.43
C LEU A 776 48.58 6.77 11.57
N ASP A 777 48.70 8.10 11.63
CA ASP A 777 49.44 8.92 12.62
C ASP A 777 48.77 10.31 12.72
N SER A 778 47.52 10.37 13.20
CA SER A 778 46.59 11.52 13.10
C SER A 778 47.10 12.81 13.75
N ASP A 779 47.93 12.71 14.79
CA ASP A 779 48.56 13.88 15.41
C ASP A 779 50.00 14.15 14.92
N ASN A 780 50.52 13.26 14.06
CA ASN A 780 51.81 13.29 13.40
C ASN A 780 52.95 13.53 14.40
N ASP A 781 52.89 12.85 15.54
CA ASP A 781 53.94 12.83 16.55
C ASP A 781 55.00 11.72 16.25
N GLY A 782 54.69 10.81 15.33
CA GLY A 782 55.57 9.74 14.87
C GLY A 782 55.38 8.39 15.57
N ILE A 783 54.36 8.28 16.40
CA ILE A 783 53.76 7.02 16.84
C ILE A 783 52.67 6.68 15.79
N ASN A 784 52.02 5.52 15.85
CA ASN A 784 50.89 5.25 14.96
C ASN A 784 49.66 5.11 15.85
N ASP A 785 48.51 5.53 15.36
CA ASP A 785 47.23 5.55 16.06
C ASP A 785 46.89 4.18 16.67
N VAL A 786 47.01 3.09 15.90
CA VAL A 786 46.92 1.69 16.38
C VAL A 786 47.73 1.42 17.67
N ALA A 787 48.94 1.97 17.78
CA ALA A 787 49.84 1.71 18.90
C ALA A 787 49.45 2.53 20.15
N GLU A 788 48.91 3.73 19.93
CA GLU A 788 48.42 4.67 20.94
C GLU A 788 47.06 4.21 21.47
N ALA A 789 46.21 3.66 20.59
CA ALA A 789 45.00 2.93 20.94
C ALA A 789 45.26 1.67 21.79
N SER A 790 46.52 1.27 22.00
CA SER A 790 46.95 0.03 22.68
C SER A 790 46.58 -1.25 21.93
N LEU A 791 46.47 -1.19 20.61
CA LEU A 791 46.15 -2.32 19.77
C LEU A 791 47.44 -3.00 19.26
N PRO A 792 47.39 -4.27 18.83
CA PRO A 792 48.58 -4.97 18.38
C PRO A 792 49.07 -4.43 17.03
N ASP A 793 50.30 -3.94 16.94
CA ASP A 793 51.02 -3.63 15.69
C ASP A 793 52.46 -4.15 15.83
N ASP A 794 52.67 -5.42 15.46
CA ASP A 794 53.94 -6.13 15.70
C ASP A 794 55.02 -5.80 14.64
N ASP A 795 54.63 -5.30 13.46
CA ASP A 795 55.50 -4.94 12.34
C ASP A 795 55.67 -3.44 12.09
N ASN A 796 54.97 -2.62 12.88
CA ASN A 796 55.02 -1.17 12.93
C ASN A 796 54.73 -0.57 11.55
N ASP A 797 53.65 -1.01 10.92
CA ASP A 797 53.17 -0.47 9.65
C ASP A 797 51.94 0.44 9.79
N GLY A 798 51.36 0.54 10.98
CA GLY A 798 50.18 1.37 11.27
C GLY A 798 48.88 0.61 11.17
N ILE A 799 48.89 -0.60 10.61
CA ILE A 799 47.70 -1.43 10.44
C ILE A 799 47.61 -2.42 11.61
N ILE A 800 46.41 -2.67 12.11
CA ILE A 800 46.20 -3.58 13.21
C ILE A 800 46.64 -5.03 12.87
N GLY A 801 47.59 -5.53 13.66
CA GLY A 801 48.03 -6.92 13.73
C GLY A 801 49.44 -7.17 13.21
N THR A 802 49.57 -8.07 12.23
CA THR A 802 50.82 -8.31 11.53
C THR A 802 50.53 -8.63 10.07
N GLY A 803 50.97 -7.75 9.18
CA GLY A 803 50.61 -7.74 7.77
C GLY A 803 49.09 -7.63 7.55
N LYS A 804 48.67 -7.58 6.29
CA LYS A 804 47.26 -7.30 5.93
C LYS A 804 46.25 -8.18 6.72
N PRO A 805 45.35 -7.58 7.50
CA PRO A 805 44.37 -8.30 8.30
C PRO A 805 43.30 -9.00 7.45
N LYS A 806 42.49 -9.82 8.11
CA LYS A 806 41.25 -10.38 7.55
C LYS A 806 40.07 -9.64 8.15
N VAL A 807 39.24 -9.12 7.28
CA VAL A 807 38.08 -8.33 7.68
C VAL A 807 36.78 -9.12 7.64
N ASN A 808 35.72 -8.58 8.26
CA ASN A 808 34.37 -9.13 8.20
C ASN A 808 33.64 -8.66 6.92
N GLY A 809 32.35 -8.35 6.98
CA GLY A 809 31.60 -7.80 5.85
C GLY A 809 31.42 -6.28 5.94
N ASP A 810 31.89 -5.67 7.02
CA ASP A 810 31.79 -4.25 7.38
C ASP A 810 33.20 -3.62 7.42
N GLY A 811 34.18 -4.21 6.71
CA GLY A 811 35.57 -3.70 6.71
C GLY A 811 36.42 -3.95 7.97
N VAL A 812 35.79 -4.25 9.10
CA VAL A 812 36.50 -4.38 10.40
C VAL A 812 37.45 -5.58 10.48
N ALA A 813 38.70 -5.34 10.89
CA ALA A 813 39.71 -6.37 11.17
C ALA A 813 39.28 -7.41 12.23
N THR A 814 39.17 -8.68 11.82
CA THR A 814 38.82 -9.81 12.69
C THR A 814 40.02 -10.67 13.11
N ALA A 815 41.06 -10.72 12.28
CA ALA A 815 42.27 -11.48 12.58
C ALA A 815 43.47 -11.06 11.73
N ASP A 816 44.68 -11.12 12.30
CA ASP A 816 45.93 -10.84 11.56
C ASP A 816 46.26 -11.91 10.49
N ALA A 817 47.31 -11.70 9.70
CA ALA A 817 47.76 -12.67 8.69
C ALA A 817 48.19 -14.04 9.28
N LYS A 818 48.47 -14.11 10.60
CA LYS A 818 48.78 -15.34 11.34
C LYS A 818 47.53 -16.03 11.92
N GLY A 819 46.37 -15.38 11.86
CA GLY A 819 45.09 -15.85 12.41
C GLY A 819 44.89 -15.57 13.90
N ASN A 820 45.64 -14.64 14.49
CA ASN A 820 45.37 -14.13 15.83
C ASN A 820 44.15 -13.20 15.77
N PRO A 821 43.17 -13.33 16.68
CA PRO A 821 42.01 -12.45 16.71
C PRO A 821 42.40 -11.01 16.97
N LEU A 822 41.76 -10.08 16.25
CA LEU A 822 41.87 -8.65 16.40
C LEU A 822 40.48 -8.08 16.77
N GLY A 823 40.43 -6.79 17.11
CA GLY A 823 39.16 -6.07 17.27
C GLY A 823 39.41 -4.59 17.41
N SER A 824 38.54 -3.81 16.78
CA SER A 824 38.61 -2.35 16.70
C SER A 824 37.82 -1.67 17.84
N THR A 825 37.98 -0.36 18.01
CA THR A 825 37.39 0.35 19.17
C THR A 825 37.00 1.81 18.94
N ASN A 826 35.82 2.19 19.41
CA ASN A 826 35.40 3.59 19.55
C ASN A 826 35.87 4.22 20.87
N ASN A 827 36.64 3.51 21.70
CA ASN A 827 37.19 4.01 22.96
C ASN A 827 38.70 3.73 23.06
N PRO A 828 39.53 4.33 22.17
CA PRO A 828 40.99 4.33 22.28
C PRO A 828 41.47 4.78 23.66
N THR A 829 42.73 4.44 23.94
CA THR A 829 43.35 4.66 25.25
C THR A 829 43.50 6.16 25.54
N ASP A 830 43.27 6.54 26.80
CA ASP A 830 43.54 7.86 27.37
C ASP A 830 44.35 7.60 28.67
N THR A 831 45.66 7.78 28.56
CA THR A 831 46.63 7.33 29.56
C THR A 831 46.57 8.18 30.83
N ASP A 832 46.49 9.50 30.72
CA ASP A 832 46.48 10.41 31.87
C ASP A 832 45.05 10.75 32.39
N ASN A 833 44.01 10.38 31.64
CA ASN A 833 42.59 10.60 31.89
C ASN A 833 42.19 12.09 31.91
N ASP A 834 42.83 12.92 31.08
CA ASP A 834 42.45 14.32 30.90
C ASP A 834 41.29 14.53 29.91
N GLY A 835 40.92 13.48 29.18
CA GLY A 835 39.83 13.45 28.21
C GLY A 835 40.29 13.65 26.76
N ILE A 836 41.59 13.73 26.50
CA ILE A 836 42.20 13.65 25.17
C ILE A 836 42.80 12.24 25.03
N PRO A 837 42.41 11.46 24.01
CA PRO A 837 43.00 10.15 23.76
C PRO A 837 44.46 10.27 23.31
N ASP A 838 45.24 9.21 23.57
CA ASP A 838 46.69 9.19 23.30
C ASP A 838 47.02 9.58 21.84
N TRP A 839 46.32 9.03 20.84
CA TRP A 839 46.48 9.34 19.40
C TRP A 839 46.17 10.79 18.97
N HIS A 840 45.75 11.63 19.93
CA HIS A 840 45.48 13.06 19.79
C HIS A 840 46.13 13.89 20.90
N ASP A 841 46.92 13.28 21.77
CA ASP A 841 47.55 13.93 22.90
C ASP A 841 49.04 14.06 22.68
N ALA A 842 49.52 15.31 22.57
CA ALA A 842 50.94 15.58 22.37
C ALA A 842 51.84 15.23 23.59
N ASP A 843 51.28 14.80 24.73
CA ASP A 843 51.97 14.41 25.97
C ASP A 843 51.06 13.42 26.76
N SER A 844 50.84 12.22 26.22
CA SER A 844 49.85 11.21 26.66
C SER A 844 49.90 10.84 28.15
N ASP A 845 51.07 10.95 28.79
CA ASP A 845 51.24 10.66 30.22
C ASP A 845 51.36 11.92 31.11
N ASN A 846 51.40 13.09 30.47
CA ASN A 846 51.44 14.43 31.05
C ASN A 846 52.59 14.63 32.05
N ASP A 847 53.73 13.99 31.79
CA ASP A 847 54.96 14.16 32.55
C ASP A 847 55.71 15.45 32.17
N GLY A 848 55.33 16.06 31.03
CA GLY A 848 55.92 17.27 30.48
C GLY A 848 56.95 17.01 29.37
N ILE A 849 57.07 15.80 28.85
CA ILE A 849 57.89 15.42 27.71
C ILE A 849 56.94 15.06 26.56
N PRO A 850 56.95 15.81 25.45
CA PRO A 850 56.03 15.51 24.35
C PRO A 850 56.31 14.16 23.69
N ASP A 851 55.25 13.48 23.26
CA ASP A 851 55.24 12.13 22.70
C ASP A 851 56.13 12.03 21.44
N VAL A 852 56.11 13.06 20.59
CA VAL A 852 57.04 13.21 19.45
C VAL A 852 58.52 13.10 19.82
N ILE A 853 58.91 13.58 21.01
CA ILE A 853 60.29 13.47 21.47
C ILE A 853 60.51 12.04 22.01
N GLU A 854 59.49 11.40 22.58
CA GLU A 854 59.49 10.05 23.19
C GLU A 854 59.60 8.96 22.14
N ALA A 855 58.86 9.11 21.04
CA ALA A 855 59.00 8.39 19.78
C ALA A 855 60.41 8.57 19.16
N GLY A 856 61.15 9.60 19.58
CA GLY A 856 62.53 9.85 19.18
C GLY A 856 62.66 10.78 17.97
N PHE A 857 61.65 11.57 17.65
CA PHE A 857 61.68 12.57 16.59
C PHE A 857 62.12 13.94 17.12
N ALA A 858 62.14 14.92 16.22
CA ALA A 858 62.56 16.28 16.53
C ALA A 858 61.39 17.25 16.30
N ASP A 859 61.09 18.03 17.33
CA ASP A 859 60.10 19.10 17.32
C ASP A 859 60.79 20.45 17.66
N PRO A 860 61.34 21.16 16.66
CA PRO A 860 62.06 22.41 16.85
C PRO A 860 61.17 23.64 17.12
N ASP A 861 59.90 23.63 16.75
CA ASP A 861 58.91 24.71 16.94
C ASP A 861 57.95 24.50 18.12
N LYS A 862 57.96 23.32 18.72
CA LYS A 862 57.25 22.95 19.95
C LYS A 862 55.74 22.88 19.79
N ASP A 863 55.29 22.34 18.68
CA ASP A 863 53.88 22.12 18.40
C ASP A 863 53.42 20.68 18.66
N GLY A 864 54.32 19.79 19.09
CA GLY A 864 53.98 18.38 19.36
C GLY A 864 54.11 17.48 18.14
N GLN A 865 54.44 18.02 16.96
CA GLN A 865 54.47 17.28 15.71
C GLN A 865 55.90 17.04 15.20
N VAL A 866 56.07 16.04 14.33
CA VAL A 866 57.36 15.77 13.69
C VAL A 866 57.74 16.88 12.73
N GLY A 867 58.87 17.54 12.98
CA GLY A 867 59.47 18.50 12.05
C GLY A 867 59.14 19.95 12.36
N THR A 868 58.88 20.79 11.36
CA THR A 868 58.55 22.21 11.58
C THR A 868 57.50 22.69 10.59
N GLY A 869 56.50 23.43 11.07
CA GLY A 869 55.36 23.88 10.28
C GLY A 869 54.46 22.73 9.82
N LYS A 870 53.56 22.98 8.85
CA LYS A 870 52.59 21.98 8.37
C LYS A 870 53.29 20.63 8.07
N PRO A 871 52.78 19.51 8.62
CA PRO A 871 53.32 18.17 8.41
C PRO A 871 53.56 17.83 6.94
N VAL A 872 54.55 16.97 6.71
CA VAL A 872 54.88 16.44 5.39
C VAL A 872 54.89 14.93 5.47
N VAL A 873 53.78 14.36 5.02
CA VAL A 873 53.45 12.96 5.23
C VAL A 873 53.59 12.13 3.95
N ASN A 874 53.35 10.82 4.08
CA ASN A 874 53.12 9.89 3.00
C ASN A 874 51.60 9.78 2.70
N PRO A 875 51.14 8.99 1.70
CA PRO A 875 49.71 8.88 1.38
C PRO A 875 48.79 8.30 2.47
N PHE A 876 49.34 7.69 3.52
CA PHE A 876 48.65 7.11 4.68
C PHE A 876 48.85 7.96 5.95
N GLY A 877 49.06 9.28 5.80
CA GLY A 877 49.18 10.17 6.96
C GLY A 877 50.51 10.15 7.74
N GLN A 878 51.30 9.08 7.64
CA GLN A 878 52.54 9.02 8.43
C GLN A 878 53.68 9.94 7.92
N PRO A 879 54.56 10.45 8.81
CA PRO A 879 55.73 11.27 8.48
C PRO A 879 56.61 10.70 7.35
N LYS A 880 57.15 11.57 6.48
CA LYS A 880 57.89 11.15 5.27
C LYS A 880 59.36 10.70 5.51
N ASP A 881 59.81 9.71 4.71
CA ASP A 881 61.17 9.10 4.56
C ASP A 881 61.56 7.96 5.55
N ASN A 882 61.45 6.70 5.11
CA ASN A 882 61.80 5.48 5.89
C ASN A 882 61.14 5.43 7.29
N PHE A 883 59.93 5.94 7.38
CA PHE A 883 59.14 5.91 8.60
C PHE A 883 58.85 4.47 9.02
N LYS A 884 58.96 4.25 10.31
CA LYS A 884 58.52 3.08 11.06
C LYS A 884 58.16 3.68 12.41
N SER A 885 56.88 3.61 12.78
CA SER A 885 56.46 4.01 14.11
C SER A 885 57.37 3.36 15.14
N ILE A 886 57.78 4.17 16.12
CA ILE A 886 58.69 3.73 17.15
C ILE A 886 57.93 3.89 18.45
N THR A 887 57.79 2.77 19.16
CA THR A 887 57.28 2.73 20.53
C THR A 887 58.42 2.30 21.45
N PRO A 888 59.37 3.20 21.80
CA PRO A 888 60.42 2.86 22.74
C PRO A 888 59.82 2.43 24.08
N ASP A 889 60.47 1.45 24.71
CA ASP A 889 60.28 1.07 26.11
C ASP A 889 61.69 0.95 26.69
N TYR A 890 62.24 2.09 27.11
CA TYR A 890 63.65 2.18 27.50
C TYR A 890 63.93 1.47 28.82
N ASP A 891 62.97 1.44 29.73
CA ASP A 891 63.11 0.89 31.06
C ASP A 891 62.75 -0.62 31.13
N LYS A 892 62.04 -1.12 30.12
CA LYS A 892 61.63 -2.51 29.85
C LYS A 892 60.61 -3.07 30.83
N ASP A 893 59.74 -2.22 31.34
CA ASP A 893 58.62 -2.66 32.17
C ASP A 893 57.41 -3.13 31.33
N GLY A 894 57.44 -2.91 30.02
CA GLY A 894 56.43 -3.32 29.06
C GLY A 894 55.39 -2.24 28.74
N ILE A 895 55.58 -1.02 29.25
CA ILE A 895 54.79 0.17 28.91
C ILE A 895 55.66 1.04 28.00
N PRO A 896 55.17 1.46 26.82
CA PRO A 896 55.90 2.40 25.98
C PRO A 896 56.16 3.72 26.70
N ASP A 897 57.29 4.34 26.41
CA ASP A 897 57.80 5.52 27.11
C ASP A 897 56.83 6.71 27.07
N PHE A 898 56.10 6.93 25.95
CA PHE A 898 55.06 7.97 25.81
C PHE A 898 53.84 7.77 26.73
N ARG A 899 53.71 6.59 27.35
CA ARG A 899 52.65 6.27 28.31
C ARG A 899 53.19 6.01 29.72
N ASP A 900 54.47 6.28 29.95
CA ASP A 900 55.17 5.92 31.17
C ASP A 900 55.76 7.12 31.91
N ILE A 901 54.97 7.73 32.81
CA ILE A 901 55.29 8.99 33.51
C ILE A 901 56.75 9.06 33.98
N GLN A 902 57.58 9.81 33.27
CA GLN A 902 59.02 9.95 33.51
C GLN A 902 59.34 11.16 34.38
N CYS A 903 60.07 10.94 35.47
CA CYS A 903 60.24 11.98 36.49
C CYS A 903 61.68 12.39 36.77
N ASN A 904 62.67 11.53 36.50
CA ASN A 904 64.07 11.85 36.75
C ASN A 904 65.07 10.97 36.01
N LEU A 905 66.03 11.63 35.35
CA LEU A 905 67.23 10.99 34.83
C LEU A 905 68.24 10.72 35.97
N THR A 906 68.52 9.45 36.25
CA THR A 906 69.62 9.05 37.12
C THR A 906 70.82 8.56 36.32
N LEU A 907 71.92 9.30 36.44
CA LEU A 907 73.22 8.90 35.91
C LEU A 907 73.79 7.75 36.76
N ASP A 908 74.07 6.59 36.15
CA ASP A 908 74.78 5.52 36.83
C ASP A 908 76.16 6.02 37.30
N LYS A 909 76.64 5.47 38.43
CA LYS A 909 77.89 5.93 39.04
C LYS A 909 79.07 5.72 38.08
N PRO A 910 79.88 6.75 37.75
CA PRO A 910 81.08 6.52 36.95
C PRO A 910 82.05 5.60 37.69
N ALA A 911 82.44 4.50 37.04
CA ALA A 911 83.60 3.72 37.45
C ALA A 911 84.85 4.34 36.84
N LEU A 912 85.61 5.09 37.65
CA LEU A 912 86.89 5.63 37.23
C LEU A 912 87.96 4.55 37.32
N ASN A 913 88.26 3.91 36.20
CA ASN A 913 89.39 2.99 36.09
C ASN A 913 90.70 3.80 35.96
N ASN A 914 91.45 3.93 37.06
CA ASN A 914 92.83 4.46 37.12
C ASN A 914 93.07 5.93 36.75
N ILE A 915 92.50 6.89 37.49
CA ILE A 915 92.93 8.30 37.44
C ILE A 915 94.30 8.55 38.12
N ASP A 916 94.70 7.69 39.06
CA ASP A 916 95.84 7.96 39.95
C ASP A 916 97.22 7.99 39.26
N ALA A 917 97.36 7.50 38.02
CA ALA A 917 98.65 7.42 37.34
C ALA A 917 98.98 8.61 36.42
N VAL A 918 98.01 9.45 36.04
CA VAL A 918 98.17 10.29 34.82
C VAL A 918 98.07 11.80 35.04
N CYS A 919 97.34 12.32 36.03
CA CYS A 919 97.11 13.78 36.11
C CYS A 919 96.94 14.34 37.55
N PRO A 920 98.04 14.62 38.29
CA PRO A 920 97.96 15.46 39.47
C PRO A 920 97.71 16.91 39.04
N ASN A 921 96.52 17.45 39.31
CA ASN A 921 96.08 18.85 39.08
C ASN A 921 95.42 19.18 37.71
N ALA A 922 94.72 18.25 37.06
CA ALA A 922 93.94 18.58 35.87
C ALA A 922 92.66 19.38 36.20
N ASN A 923 92.32 20.37 35.37
CA ASN A 923 91.01 21.00 35.37
C ASN A 923 90.03 20.05 34.66
N ILE A 924 88.92 19.73 35.32
CA ILE A 924 87.87 18.90 34.74
C ILE A 924 86.96 19.80 33.94
N GLU A 925 86.72 19.46 32.68
CA GLU A 925 85.74 20.13 31.83
C GLU A 925 84.66 19.11 31.48
N LEU A 926 83.44 19.34 31.95
CA LEU A 926 82.30 18.49 31.62
C LEU A 926 81.77 18.93 30.25
N ILE A 927 81.87 18.03 29.27
CA ILE A 927 81.33 18.23 27.92
C ILE A 927 80.36 17.07 27.65
N ALA A 928 79.06 17.33 27.74
CA ALA A 928 78.06 16.38 27.22
C ALA A 928 78.04 16.47 25.70
N GLN A 929 78.02 15.33 25.02
CA GLN A 929 77.80 15.20 23.59
C GLN A 929 76.67 14.20 23.41
N SER A 930 75.58 14.62 22.77
CA SER A 930 74.53 13.72 22.28
C SER A 930 74.82 13.35 20.84
N ASN A 931 74.39 12.16 20.42
CA ASN A 931 74.32 11.80 19.01
C ASN A 931 73.07 12.40 18.33
N TYR A 932 72.13 12.95 19.11
CA TYR A 932 70.91 13.59 18.64
C TYR A 932 71.12 15.07 18.29
N LEU A 933 70.61 15.45 17.12
CA LEU A 933 70.70 16.80 16.56
C LEU A 933 69.61 17.71 17.17
N GLY A 934 69.67 17.97 18.48
CA GLY A 934 68.64 18.79 19.15
C GLY A 934 68.79 18.90 20.66
N ALA A 935 69.49 17.97 21.31
CA ALA A 935 69.68 17.96 22.75
C ALA A 935 70.38 19.23 23.27
N GLN A 936 69.67 20.04 24.06
CA GLN A 936 70.23 21.20 24.75
C GLN A 936 70.68 20.83 26.18
N PHE A 937 71.99 20.85 26.44
CA PHE A 937 72.53 20.61 27.78
C PHE A 937 72.76 21.93 28.52
N ILE A 938 71.95 22.25 29.54
CA ILE A 938 72.16 23.42 30.41
C ILE A 938 72.84 23.00 31.71
N TRP A 939 74.03 23.55 31.96
CA TRP A 939 74.82 23.27 33.17
C TRP A 939 74.69 24.40 34.19
N LEU A 940 73.90 24.22 35.25
CA LEU A 940 73.64 25.29 36.23
C LEU A 940 74.73 25.46 37.32
N ASN A 941 75.80 24.65 37.33
CA ASN A 941 76.86 24.78 38.33
C ASN A 941 78.27 24.55 37.79
N LYS A 942 78.72 25.40 36.87
CA LYS A 942 80.08 25.30 36.28
C LYS A 942 81.22 25.66 37.27
N ASN A 943 80.91 26.18 38.46
CA ASN A 943 81.87 26.96 39.26
C ASN A 943 82.18 26.49 40.69
N SER A 944 81.78 25.29 41.15
CA SER A 944 81.97 24.99 42.59
C SER A 944 82.39 23.58 43.01
N ASP A 945 83.16 22.82 42.23
CA ASP A 945 83.85 21.65 42.79
C ASP A 945 85.30 21.51 42.28
N THR A 946 86.25 21.87 43.13
CA THR A 946 87.65 21.41 43.01
C THR A 946 87.76 20.09 43.76
N LEU A 947 88.01 18.98 43.04
CA LEU A 947 88.28 17.69 43.67
C LEU A 947 89.62 17.74 44.45
N SER A 948 89.54 17.71 45.78
CA SER A 948 90.69 17.55 46.68
C SER A 948 90.80 16.10 47.16
N LYS A 949 92.04 15.62 47.27
CA LYS A 949 92.47 14.21 47.39
C LYS A 949 92.08 13.48 48.70
N THR A 950 91.13 13.97 49.49
CA THR A 950 90.97 13.50 50.88
C THR A 950 89.54 13.27 51.38
N ALA A 951 88.52 13.28 50.54
CA ALA A 951 87.20 12.80 50.92
C ALA A 951 86.50 12.15 49.74
N ILE A 952 85.72 11.13 50.03
CA ILE A 952 84.84 10.40 49.12
C ILE A 952 83.77 11.40 48.64
N ASN A 953 84.10 12.21 47.63
CA ASN A 953 83.21 13.24 47.12
C ASN A 953 82.43 12.67 45.94
N LYS A 954 81.09 12.60 46.10
CA LYS A 954 80.15 12.38 45.01
C LYS A 954 80.27 13.56 44.04
N LEU A 955 80.51 13.29 42.76
CA LEU A 955 80.08 14.22 41.70
C LEU A 955 78.58 13.98 41.53
N VAL A 956 77.75 14.90 42.01
CA VAL A 956 76.30 14.89 41.75
C VAL A 956 76.06 15.93 40.67
N ILE A 957 75.80 15.47 39.45
CA ILE A 957 75.29 16.35 38.40
C ILE A 957 73.79 16.46 38.65
N ASN A 958 73.32 17.65 38.99
CA ASN A 958 71.90 17.92 39.17
C ASN A 958 71.34 18.24 37.77
N ALA A 959 70.95 17.21 37.03
CA ALA A 959 70.36 17.33 35.70
C ALA A 959 68.86 17.67 35.81
N LYS A 960 68.53 18.74 36.55
CA LYS A 960 67.13 19.13 36.80
C LYS A 960 66.39 19.70 35.59
N ASP A 961 67.11 19.98 34.50
CA ASP A 961 66.56 20.59 33.29
C ASP A 961 67.02 19.86 32.00
N VAL A 962 67.31 18.56 32.08
CA VAL A 962 67.54 17.74 30.88
C VAL A 962 66.21 17.08 30.51
N LYS A 963 65.42 17.75 29.65
CA LYS A 963 64.35 17.11 28.89
C LYS A 963 64.99 16.50 27.65
N ALA A 964 65.47 15.28 27.78
CA ALA A 964 66.02 14.53 26.65
C ALA A 964 65.75 13.08 26.93
N ILE A 965 65.13 12.43 25.95
CA ILE A 965 64.80 11.02 26.04
C ILE A 965 65.94 10.25 25.41
N SER A 966 66.08 9.03 25.88
CA SER A 966 67.25 8.16 25.75
C SER A 966 67.47 7.69 24.30
N PRO A 967 68.65 7.13 23.94
CA PRO A 967 69.86 7.02 24.74
C PRO A 967 70.94 8.03 24.31
N PHE A 968 71.29 8.96 25.20
CA PHE A 968 72.53 9.73 25.09
C PHE A 968 73.60 9.18 26.03
N SER A 969 74.81 8.96 25.51
CA SER A 969 75.98 8.63 26.33
C SER A 969 76.64 9.91 26.83
N VAL A 970 76.73 10.10 28.15
CA VAL A 970 77.50 11.21 28.71
C VAL A 970 78.97 10.80 28.84
N TYR A 971 79.87 11.61 28.30
CA TYR A 971 81.32 11.44 28.46
C TYR A 971 81.90 12.56 29.32
N ILE A 972 82.86 12.23 30.19
CA ILE A 972 83.65 13.22 30.93
C ILE A 972 84.99 13.37 30.23
N THR A 973 85.34 14.59 29.80
CA THR A 973 86.62 14.87 29.14
C THR A 973 87.60 15.65 30.01
N TYR A 974 88.90 15.36 29.85
CA TYR A 974 89.96 15.98 30.66
C TYR A 974 90.92 16.76 29.78
N ASN A 975 90.99 18.08 29.99
CA ASN A 975 91.89 18.95 29.23
C ASN A 975 93.32 18.87 29.79
N GLY A 976 94.25 18.33 29.00
CA GLY A 976 95.69 18.21 29.35
C GLY A 976 96.22 16.80 29.66
N CYS A 977 95.42 15.74 29.50
CA CYS A 977 95.85 14.35 29.71
C CYS A 977 95.95 13.59 28.35
N LYS A 978 96.52 12.37 28.35
CA LYS A 978 96.77 11.55 27.12
C LYS A 978 95.62 10.60 26.74
N SER A 979 94.70 10.37 27.68
CA SER A 979 93.40 9.74 27.47
C SER A 979 92.37 10.74 27.96
N ASN A 980 91.42 11.09 27.11
CA ASN A 980 90.67 12.33 27.24
C ASN A 980 89.19 12.10 27.52
N VAL A 981 88.73 10.85 27.69
CA VAL A 981 87.30 10.49 27.74
C VAL A 981 87.07 9.38 28.78
N SER A 982 86.00 9.46 29.58
CA SER A 982 85.55 8.35 30.45
C SER A 982 84.91 7.21 29.64
N ASP A 983 84.69 6.05 30.28
CA ASP A 983 83.70 5.08 29.79
C ASP A 983 82.34 5.81 29.65
N PRO A 984 81.50 5.45 28.65
CA PRO A 984 80.18 6.08 28.47
C PRO A 984 79.35 5.87 29.74
N LEU A 985 78.74 6.96 30.23
CA LEU A 985 77.79 6.89 31.32
C LEU A 985 76.41 6.55 30.76
N GLU A 986 75.81 5.50 31.29
CA GLU A 986 74.42 5.16 31.01
C GLU A 986 73.50 6.02 31.88
N VAL A 987 72.47 6.57 31.26
CA VAL A 987 71.43 7.36 31.93
C VAL A 987 70.24 6.43 32.09
N LYS A 988 69.80 6.22 33.34
CA LYS A 988 68.58 5.47 33.63
C LYS A 988 67.45 6.45 33.85
N ILE A 989 66.39 6.31 33.08
CA ILE A 989 65.11 6.99 33.31
C ILE A 989 64.47 6.33 34.55
N LYS A 990 63.80 7.14 35.35
CA LYS A 990 62.93 6.65 36.41
C LYS A 990 61.52 7.05 36.04
N SER A 991 60.66 6.06 35.96
CA SER A 991 59.23 6.24 35.80
C SER A 991 58.45 5.86 37.06
N LEU A 992 57.18 6.24 37.08
CA LEU A 992 56.23 5.81 38.09
C LEU A 992 55.63 4.44 37.72
N PRO A 993 55.23 3.62 38.69
CA PRO A 993 54.47 2.41 38.37
C PRO A 993 53.16 2.76 37.67
N ALA A 994 52.79 1.98 36.65
CA ALA A 994 51.53 2.06 35.92
C ALA A 994 50.31 2.41 36.80
N GLY A 995 49.52 3.40 36.36
CA GLY A 995 48.30 3.87 37.05
C GLY A 995 48.58 4.61 38.36
N ALA A 996 49.73 5.24 38.48
CA ALA A 996 50.10 6.10 39.59
C ALA A 996 49.27 7.40 39.59
N GLN A 997 48.36 7.58 40.56
CA GLN A 997 47.59 8.83 40.68
C GLN A 997 47.87 9.55 42.00
N MET A 998 47.88 10.89 41.96
CA MET A 998 48.03 11.74 43.14
C MET A 998 47.33 13.10 42.99
N THR A 999 46.18 13.26 43.65
CA THR A 999 45.42 14.53 43.66
C THR A 999 45.10 14.96 45.07
N ALA A 1000 45.62 16.12 45.48
CA ALA A 1000 45.31 16.77 46.75
C ALA A 1000 44.08 17.69 46.61
N VAL A 1001 43.13 17.59 47.53
CA VAL A 1001 41.84 18.27 47.52
C VAL A 1001 41.68 19.16 48.74
N ASN A 1002 41.21 20.40 48.54
CA ASN A 1002 41.06 21.38 49.60
C ASN A 1002 40.19 20.90 50.79
N ASP A 1003 40.74 20.95 52.00
CA ASP A 1003 40.01 20.61 53.22
C ASP A 1003 39.27 21.78 53.86
N THR A 1004 38.26 21.45 54.68
CA THR A 1004 37.73 22.39 55.67
C THR A 1004 37.53 21.72 57.04
N PHE A 1005 38.21 22.26 58.05
CA PHE A 1005 38.10 21.82 59.44
C PHE A 1005 37.52 22.88 60.36
N ARG A 1006 36.86 22.43 61.44
CA ARG A 1006 36.31 23.30 62.49
C ARG A 1006 36.96 22.97 63.83
N VAL A 1007 37.37 24.00 64.57
CA VAL A 1007 37.95 23.82 65.91
C VAL A 1007 37.40 24.87 66.88
N ALA A 1008 37.15 24.44 68.12
CA ALA A 1008 36.76 25.37 69.17
C ALA A 1008 37.96 26.26 69.56
N THR A 1009 37.71 27.54 69.85
CA THR A 1009 38.75 28.46 70.34
C THR A 1009 39.51 27.85 71.54
N ASN A 1010 40.84 27.98 71.53
CA ASN A 1010 41.77 27.43 72.53
C ASN A 1010 41.79 25.89 72.64
N ARG A 1011 41.35 25.15 71.62
CA ARG A 1011 41.53 23.68 71.53
C ARG A 1011 42.51 23.33 70.42
N ILE A 1012 43.26 22.26 70.65
CA ILE A 1012 44.12 21.65 69.64
C ILE A 1012 43.22 20.86 68.69
N LEU A 1013 43.39 21.06 67.38
CA LEU A 1013 42.81 20.21 66.35
C LEU A 1013 43.85 19.15 65.97
N SER A 1014 43.45 17.89 65.96
CA SER A 1014 44.22 16.78 65.39
C SER A 1014 43.36 16.11 64.34
N ASN A 1015 43.81 16.13 63.08
CA ASN A 1015 43.06 15.57 61.95
C ASN A 1015 44.02 15.12 60.83
N SER A 1016 43.48 14.74 59.67
CA SER A 1016 44.24 14.37 58.48
C SER A 1016 43.71 15.14 57.27
N VAL A 1017 44.62 15.53 56.36
CA VAL A 1017 44.26 16.20 55.08
C VAL A 1017 43.97 15.21 53.94
N VAL A 1018 44.44 13.97 54.06
CA VAL A 1018 44.31 12.97 52.99
C VAL A 1018 42.97 12.21 52.84
N PRO A 1019 41.97 12.27 53.76
CA PRO A 1019 40.74 11.47 53.59
C PRO A 1019 39.92 11.77 52.32
N ASN A 1020 40.07 12.95 51.74
CA ASN A 1020 39.41 13.39 50.51
C ASN A 1020 40.39 13.54 49.34
N ASP A 1021 41.64 13.12 49.50
CA ASP A 1021 42.67 13.12 48.47
C ASP A 1021 42.67 11.77 47.74
N LEU A 1022 43.03 11.76 46.45
CA LEU A 1022 43.16 10.56 45.64
C LEU A 1022 44.65 10.16 45.56
N ILE A 1023 44.98 8.95 46.02
CA ILE A 1023 46.34 8.41 45.95
C ILE A 1023 46.29 6.90 45.69
N SER A 1024 46.81 6.44 44.55
CA SER A 1024 46.77 5.02 44.11
C SER A 1024 48.14 4.51 43.69
N ASN A 1025 48.39 3.21 43.90
CA ASN A 1025 49.53 2.45 43.36
C ASN A 1025 50.96 3.00 43.59
N VAL A 1026 51.14 3.93 44.53
CA VAL A 1026 52.44 4.59 44.76
C VAL A 1026 52.80 4.81 46.23
N LYS A 1027 54.09 5.04 46.48
CA LYS A 1027 54.58 5.60 47.75
C LYS A 1027 54.55 7.12 47.70
N TRP A 1028 54.07 7.75 48.76
CA TRP A 1028 53.84 9.19 48.83
C TRP A 1028 54.17 9.77 50.20
N LYS A 1029 54.34 11.10 50.25
CA LYS A 1029 54.41 11.85 51.51
C LYS A 1029 53.77 13.24 51.39
N ALA A 1030 53.28 13.76 52.51
CA ALA A 1030 52.76 15.12 52.64
C ALA A 1030 53.85 16.08 53.16
N ALA A 1031 53.94 17.26 52.54
CA ALA A 1031 54.86 18.33 52.91
C ALA A 1031 54.11 19.65 53.09
N LEU A 1032 54.51 20.43 54.10
CA LEU A 1032 53.92 21.75 54.36
C LEU A 1032 54.49 22.77 53.36
N VAL A 1033 53.62 23.44 52.61
CA VAL A 1033 54.01 24.49 51.65
C VAL A 1033 53.94 25.86 52.31
N THR A 1034 52.80 26.23 52.89
CA THR A 1034 52.63 27.48 53.65
C THR A 1034 52.03 27.22 55.01
N ALA A 1035 52.65 27.77 56.05
CA ALA A 1035 52.18 27.62 57.43
C ALA A 1035 50.98 28.54 57.73
N PRO A 1036 50.10 28.19 58.68
CA PRO A 1036 49.01 29.07 59.09
C PRO A 1036 49.50 30.32 59.81
N THR A 1037 48.72 31.40 59.72
CA THR A 1037 49.14 32.72 60.25
C THR A 1037 48.55 33.03 61.63
N LYS A 1038 47.57 32.25 62.08
CA LYS A 1038 46.82 32.48 63.33
C LYS A 1038 46.93 31.29 64.30
N GLY A 1039 47.87 30.40 64.08
CA GLY A 1039 48.24 29.30 64.97
C GLY A 1039 49.51 28.59 64.51
N ASN A 1040 49.94 27.57 65.26
CA ASN A 1040 51.08 26.73 64.90
C ASN A 1040 50.58 25.36 64.41
N LEU A 1041 51.17 24.86 63.32
CA LEU A 1041 50.85 23.57 62.72
C LEU A 1041 52.06 22.63 62.75
N THR A 1042 51.81 21.35 62.98
CA THR A 1042 52.75 20.26 62.68
C THR A 1042 52.06 19.29 61.75
N LEU A 1043 52.56 19.15 60.51
CA LEU A 1043 52.08 18.19 59.51
C LEU A 1043 53.08 17.02 59.42
N ASN A 1044 52.59 15.79 59.52
CA ASN A 1044 53.38 14.58 59.38
C ASN A 1044 53.38 14.09 57.92
N PRO A 1045 54.43 13.33 57.50
CA PRO A 1045 54.52 12.78 56.14
C PRO A 1045 53.32 11.95 55.70
N ASN A 1046 52.55 11.36 56.62
CA ASN A 1046 51.36 10.57 56.29
C ASN A 1046 50.06 11.40 56.20
N GLY A 1047 50.14 12.73 56.09
CA GLY A 1047 48.98 13.63 55.97
C GLY A 1047 48.28 13.98 57.29
N THR A 1048 48.63 13.33 58.41
CA THR A 1048 48.08 13.70 59.72
C THR A 1048 48.70 14.99 60.24
N PHE A 1049 47.91 15.86 60.89
CA PHE A 1049 48.39 17.12 61.42
C PHE A 1049 47.84 17.45 62.82
N SER A 1050 48.56 18.35 63.52
CA SER A 1050 48.08 19.01 64.73
C SER A 1050 48.17 20.53 64.58
N TYR A 1051 47.07 21.22 64.84
CA TYR A 1051 46.97 22.67 64.79
C TYR A 1051 46.61 23.25 66.17
N VAL A 1052 47.42 24.20 66.62
CA VAL A 1052 47.26 24.94 67.88
C VAL A 1052 46.94 26.40 67.56
N PRO A 1053 45.69 26.85 67.74
CA PRO A 1053 45.31 28.26 67.58
C PRO A 1053 46.12 29.21 68.46
N ASN A 1054 46.36 30.43 68.00
CA ASN A 1054 46.79 31.52 68.87
C ASN A 1054 45.71 31.76 69.95
N ALA A 1055 46.17 32.07 71.17
CA ALA A 1055 45.28 32.25 72.31
C ALA A 1055 44.18 33.29 72.01
N ASN A 1056 42.93 32.91 72.23
CA ASN A 1056 41.71 33.70 72.02
C ASN A 1056 41.41 34.09 70.55
N TYR A 1057 42.08 33.50 69.55
CA TYR A 1057 41.74 33.75 68.15
C TYR A 1057 40.38 33.13 67.78
N ASN A 1058 39.58 33.89 67.02
CA ASN A 1058 38.31 33.49 66.43
C ASN A 1058 38.26 34.07 65.01
N GLY A 1059 37.90 33.25 64.04
CA GLY A 1059 38.00 33.58 62.63
C GLY A 1059 38.55 32.42 61.81
N ASN A 1060 38.86 32.70 60.54
CA ASN A 1060 39.44 31.71 59.65
C ASN A 1060 40.97 31.76 59.71
N ASP A 1061 41.61 30.62 59.58
CA ASP A 1061 43.04 30.44 59.31
C ASP A 1061 43.17 29.40 58.19
N GLN A 1062 44.34 29.24 57.60
CA GLN A 1062 44.55 28.23 56.55
C GLN A 1062 46.01 27.88 56.44
N PHE A 1063 46.32 26.70 55.92
CA PHE A 1063 47.66 26.30 55.51
C PHE A 1063 47.58 25.59 54.16
N THR A 1064 48.66 25.64 53.39
CA THR A 1064 48.78 24.90 52.13
C THR A 1064 49.72 23.73 52.34
N TYR A 1065 49.32 22.54 51.90
CA TYR A 1065 50.16 21.34 51.88
C TYR A 1065 50.31 20.85 50.44
N LYS A 1066 51.32 20.03 50.20
CA LYS A 1066 51.47 19.26 48.98
C LYS A 1066 51.63 17.78 49.28
N LEU A 1067 51.07 16.94 48.44
CA LEU A 1067 51.40 15.52 48.35
C LEU A 1067 52.45 15.37 47.26
N GLU A 1068 53.49 14.56 47.51
CA GLU A 1068 54.54 14.28 46.55
C GLU A 1068 54.85 12.78 46.52
N PHE A 1069 55.12 12.23 45.33
CA PHE A 1069 55.58 10.84 45.19
C PHE A 1069 56.96 10.70 45.86
N GLU A 1070 57.21 9.59 46.55
CA GLU A 1070 58.52 9.39 47.21
C GLU A 1070 59.64 9.19 46.19
N GLU A 1071 59.33 8.54 45.07
CA GLU A 1071 60.28 8.17 44.02
C GLU A 1071 60.42 9.28 42.97
N CYS A 1072 59.34 10.08 42.78
CA CYS A 1072 59.25 11.23 41.87
C CYS A 1072 58.75 12.53 42.57
N PRO A 1073 59.49 13.15 43.50
CA PRO A 1073 58.97 14.24 44.34
C PRO A 1073 58.69 15.57 43.61
N GLU A 1074 59.22 15.71 42.39
CA GLU A 1074 58.92 16.81 41.47
C GLU A 1074 57.48 16.78 40.99
N ILE A 1075 56.91 15.59 40.78
CA ILE A 1075 55.50 15.42 40.48
C ILE A 1075 54.74 15.50 41.82
N ASN A 1076 53.94 16.55 41.99
CA ASN A 1076 53.30 16.86 43.26
C ASN A 1076 51.97 17.59 43.08
N SER A 1077 51.03 17.35 44.01
CA SER A 1077 49.71 17.98 44.02
C SER A 1077 49.53 18.86 45.26
N VAL A 1078 48.96 20.06 45.11
CA VAL A 1078 48.92 21.10 46.15
C VAL A 1078 47.47 21.45 46.53
N ALA A 1079 47.17 21.49 47.84
CA ALA A 1079 45.85 21.85 48.35
C ALA A 1079 45.89 22.76 49.59
N VAL A 1080 44.77 23.45 49.83
CA VAL A 1080 44.57 24.39 50.94
C VAL A 1080 43.64 23.79 51.98
N ALA A 1081 44.15 23.64 53.19
CA ALA A 1081 43.36 23.25 54.35
C ALA A 1081 42.85 24.49 55.09
N LYS A 1082 41.53 24.73 55.03
CA LYS A 1082 40.86 25.84 55.71
C LYS A 1082 40.48 25.48 57.15
N LEU A 1083 40.81 26.35 58.09
CA LEU A 1083 40.56 26.18 59.52
C LEU A 1083 39.56 27.24 60.00
N VAL A 1084 38.39 26.82 60.48
CA VAL A 1084 37.36 27.73 61.00
C VAL A 1084 37.29 27.64 62.52
N LEU A 1085 37.75 28.70 63.20
CA LEU A 1085 37.78 28.77 64.65
C LEU A 1085 36.57 29.53 65.17
N SER A 1086 35.80 28.90 66.07
CA SER A 1086 34.63 29.55 66.68
C SER A 1086 34.49 29.24 68.16
N ASN A 1087 33.94 30.21 68.90
CA ASN A 1087 33.58 30.05 70.30
C ASN A 1087 32.36 29.13 70.40
N ILE A 1088 32.58 27.84 70.69
CA ILE A 1088 31.49 26.92 70.98
C ILE A 1088 31.09 27.08 72.45
N ALA A 1089 30.34 28.13 72.74
CA ALA A 1089 29.49 28.19 73.93
C ALA A 1089 28.08 28.50 73.45
N LEU A 1090 27.15 27.54 73.61
CA LEU A 1090 25.78 27.49 73.05
C LEU A 1090 25.64 26.94 71.61
N THR A 1091 25.99 25.67 71.43
CA THR A 1091 25.33 24.82 70.40
C THR A 1091 24.90 23.46 70.96
N LEU A 1092 24.60 23.39 72.27
CA LEU A 1092 23.91 22.26 72.92
C LEU A 1092 22.56 22.69 73.55
N ILE A 1093 22.19 23.98 73.47
CA ILE A 1093 20.91 24.51 73.98
C ILE A 1093 19.88 24.77 72.85
N LYS A 1094 20.30 24.74 71.56
CA LYS A 1094 19.38 24.88 70.41
C LYS A 1094 18.93 23.57 69.75
N MET A 1095 19.49 22.40 70.11
CA MET A 1095 19.00 21.08 69.66
C MET A 1095 18.18 20.32 70.71
N ALA A 1096 18.14 20.75 71.98
CA ALA A 1096 17.33 20.10 73.03
C ALA A 1096 15.93 20.73 73.25
N LEU A 1097 15.57 21.80 72.52
CA LEU A 1097 14.30 22.54 72.66
C LEU A 1097 13.40 22.49 71.41
N ARG A 1098 13.69 21.59 70.45
CA ARG A 1098 12.89 21.37 69.23
C ARG A 1098 12.32 19.94 69.12
N THR A 1099 12.11 19.28 70.26
CA THR A 1099 11.36 18.01 70.39
C THR A 1099 10.29 18.04 71.50
N MET A 1100 9.87 19.23 71.94
CA MET A 1100 8.57 19.42 72.57
C MET A 1100 7.77 20.36 71.66
N TRP A 1101 6.66 19.85 71.11
CA TRP A 1101 5.75 20.49 70.12
C TRP A 1101 6.15 20.35 68.65
N ILE A 1102 6.10 19.13 68.11
CA ILE A 1102 5.20 18.61 67.04
C ILE A 1102 5.67 17.20 66.70
#